data_AF-A0A954YM91-F1
#
_entry.id   AF-A0A954YM91-F1
#
_cell.length_a   1.000
_cell.length_b   1.000
_cell.length_c   1.000
_cell.angle_alpha   90.00
_cell.angle_beta   90.00
_cell.angle_gamma   90.00
#
_symmetry.space_group_name_H-M   'P 1'
#
loop_
_entity.id
_entity.type
_entity.pdbx_description
1 polymer ?
#
loop_
_entity_poly.entity_id
_entity_poly.type
_entity_poly.pdbx_seq_one_letter_code
_entity_poly.pdbx_strand_id
1 'polypeptide(L)'
;MFRPQLSSDCERRSRFERFEPRLVLSANPALNLQVDYILGDEALPGTDQELHATLDVAHGQTGLDTVRENYGFTGSGQTVAVIDTGIGWDHLALGGGYGTSYRVVGGWDFTEGDADPYDDGPYGSHGTHVSGIIGGDSETNSGVAPEVDLVGLRVFNDAGYGSFAWVEQALQWVHDNRDAYDNPITAVNLSLGASWNSDSVPNWAMLEDEFAQLENDGIFISVAAGNSFLSYGEPGLSYPAASSYVVPVMALDDGGDLAYFSQRHTRAIAAPGYSIVSTVPDYAGNNDNINNDYASYSGTSMAAPYVAGASVIVREAMEFAGYANIDQDAIYSVMRSTADVFYDDVTGIKVKSLNIEAAINSLMPTDDYGDSNGSAYDLGMLFADASVDGAIASLTDTDVFSFTALVDGDVTFTADTTHSLDASWTVSNNAANVSGLESDALSFQVTAGETYYVGLTSTGGLGYYSIDVDVAVGDGVDYFDLGAVDFAEMAAADHTGGDHWYRIEASRDGAMTFESLFSQADGDVDLQVYNESMSQMLMQASSVTDNERVDLALDAGDVVYIRAIGDNTDVSIRVANLIEQQDATVKVHGCDAGDDISLQLGATHVLTVNGVQYDFAANDVSRFELSDSGGSDTLSITGTAADEEVSFAPQSVEFLGDGIAVEANGYESIDVTGGGGYDQAGFKDSAGDDHLIADASAATLSGSVFSNTASDFDYVKIKAKYGGFDTADIGDSAGDDQLEANWKKTVLSGAGYEIMAKFFDQVEVTSSAGNDEACFKGDGGSDMFTARPTDVMFETGGVEIVANNFARTQAIGKGGRDKAEFYDSAADDVVTATKESTRIVGTGFDNEAVDFYKAKVFASVGVDTVDIYATSGVDKFKTWTDAAKLKSSSHVVKVQDFDVVTPIGLDGADKLIDTGMSMSAYIDAKTASMALAEVATQAEQLHFTSGLIDSLKCVISASVGDLPTSDATSWTLKPSTSAVHERLSGQFASLQAAIQTSFEDEKFSAFEQPSLSQAISQPAVDHDAIDDAFEQLEQLLELAVE
;
A
#
# COMPACT_ATOMS: atom_id res chain seq x y z
N MET A 1 -52.81 25.80 -61.77
CA MET A 1 -53.49 27.05 -62.18
C MET A 1 -53.19 28.15 -61.16
N PHE A 2 -51.98 28.71 -61.22
CA PHE A 2 -51.58 29.88 -60.43
C PHE A 2 -50.88 30.87 -61.35
N ARG A 3 -50.77 32.12 -60.91
CA ARG A 3 -50.00 33.19 -61.57
C ARG A 3 -49.12 33.84 -60.50
N PRO A 4 -47.80 33.98 -60.71
CA PRO A 4 -47.00 34.88 -59.91
C PRO A 4 -47.53 36.32 -60.04
N GLN A 5 -47.52 37.07 -58.94
CA GLN A 5 -47.60 38.52 -59.00
C GLN A 5 -46.18 39.07 -59.02
N LEU A 6 -45.71 39.51 -60.18
CA LEU A 6 -44.51 40.34 -60.26
C LEU A 6 -44.77 41.64 -59.50
N SER A 7 -44.04 41.85 -58.41
CA SER A 7 -43.90 43.16 -57.76
C SER A 7 -43.09 44.08 -58.67
N SER A 8 -43.53 45.33 -58.81
CA SER A 8 -42.90 46.28 -59.71
C SER A 8 -41.92 47.19 -58.96
N ASP A 9 -40.62 47.06 -59.24
CA ASP A 9 -39.73 48.21 -59.18
C ASP A 9 -38.52 48.09 -60.12
N CYS A 10 -38.19 49.21 -60.78
CA CYS A 10 -37.05 49.48 -61.67
C CYS A 10 -36.73 48.52 -62.85
N GLU A 11 -36.53 49.08 -64.06
CA GLU A 11 -36.06 48.33 -65.23
C GLU A 11 -34.58 47.90 -65.10
N ARG A 12 -34.29 46.73 -64.50
CA ARG A 12 -33.04 45.98 -64.76
C ARG A 12 -32.95 45.78 -66.28
N ARG A 13 -32.02 46.47 -66.95
CA ARG A 13 -31.98 46.53 -68.43
C ARG A 13 -31.42 45.23 -69.01
N SER A 14 -32.29 44.45 -69.65
CA SER A 14 -31.89 43.26 -70.43
C SER A 14 -30.91 43.65 -71.56
N ARG A 15 -29.62 43.45 -71.30
CA ARG A 15 -28.57 43.45 -72.30
C ARG A 15 -28.22 42.01 -72.65
N PHE A 16 -28.27 41.70 -73.94
CA PHE A 16 -27.50 40.61 -74.50
C PHE A 16 -26.02 41.01 -74.49
N GLU A 17 -25.35 40.80 -73.35
CA GLU A 17 -23.90 40.80 -73.31
C GLU A 17 -23.42 39.39 -73.66
N ARG A 18 -22.43 39.28 -74.56
CA ARG A 18 -21.82 37.99 -74.85
C ARG A 18 -21.04 37.56 -73.61
N PHE A 19 -21.37 36.38 -73.09
CA PHE A 19 -20.42 35.59 -72.32
C PHE A 19 -19.09 35.42 -73.10
N GLU A 20 -18.02 35.03 -72.42
CA GLU A 20 -16.79 34.65 -73.12
C GLU A 20 -17.10 33.57 -74.16
N PRO A 21 -16.45 33.58 -75.34
CA PRO A 21 -16.70 32.59 -76.40
C PRO A 21 -16.08 31.22 -76.06
N ARG A 22 -16.39 30.68 -74.87
CA ARG A 22 -15.89 29.40 -74.35
C ARG A 22 -16.35 28.25 -75.25
N LEU A 23 -17.62 28.25 -75.68
CA LEU A 23 -18.17 27.33 -76.69
C LEU A 23 -17.49 27.37 -78.07
N VAL A 24 -16.66 28.39 -78.39
CA VAL A 24 -15.90 28.46 -79.66
C VAL A 24 -14.41 28.18 -79.45
N LEU A 25 -14.00 27.90 -78.21
CA LEU A 25 -12.64 27.49 -77.81
C LEU A 25 -12.58 26.05 -77.29
N SER A 26 -13.69 25.48 -76.81
CA SER A 26 -13.85 24.03 -76.61
C SER A 26 -14.44 23.33 -77.83
N ALA A 27 -15.56 23.84 -78.40
CA ALA A 27 -16.25 23.22 -79.53
C ALA A 27 -15.94 23.89 -80.89
N ASN A 28 -14.68 23.81 -81.33
CA ASN A 28 -14.28 24.18 -82.69
C ASN A 28 -13.27 23.16 -83.27
N PRO A 29 -13.71 22.20 -84.11
CA PRO A 29 -12.87 21.12 -84.64
C PRO A 29 -11.88 21.57 -85.74
N ALA A 30 -11.45 22.84 -85.73
CA ALA A 30 -10.72 23.46 -86.83
C ALA A 30 -9.65 24.48 -86.41
N LEU A 31 -8.95 24.29 -85.28
CA LEU A 31 -7.62 24.93 -85.03
C LEU A 31 -6.82 24.29 -83.86
N ASN A 32 -6.04 23.25 -84.17
CA ASN A 32 -4.92 22.73 -83.36
C ASN A 32 -5.16 22.48 -81.84
N LEU A 33 -6.15 21.66 -81.51
CA LEU A 33 -6.13 20.78 -80.34
C LEU A 33 -6.40 19.35 -80.80
N GLN A 34 -5.83 18.36 -80.12
CA GLN A 34 -6.15 16.95 -80.37
C GLN A 34 -7.49 16.62 -79.71
N VAL A 35 -8.48 16.27 -80.54
CA VAL A 35 -9.69 15.58 -80.09
C VAL A 35 -9.48 14.12 -80.46
N ASP A 36 -8.87 13.36 -79.55
CA ASP A 36 -8.70 11.92 -79.72
C ASP A 36 -9.96 11.22 -79.22
N TYR A 37 -10.75 10.70 -80.16
CA TYR A 37 -11.98 9.96 -79.91
C TYR A 37 -11.64 8.55 -79.38
N ILE A 38 -12.07 8.25 -78.16
CA ILE A 38 -11.97 6.91 -77.56
C ILE A 38 -13.25 6.15 -77.93
N LEU A 39 -13.11 5.08 -78.73
CA LEU A 39 -14.24 4.24 -79.15
C LEU A 39 -14.44 3.06 -78.18
N GLY A 40 -15.69 2.77 -77.84
CA GLY A 40 -16.05 1.65 -76.97
C GLY A 40 -15.86 0.28 -77.64
N ASP A 41 -15.06 -0.56 -76.98
CA ASP A 41 -14.91 -2.03 -77.11
C ASP A 41 -15.05 -2.73 -78.50
N GLU A 42 -13.91 -3.01 -79.12
CA GLU A 42 -13.56 -4.41 -79.44
C GLU A 42 -12.04 -4.63 -79.25
N ALA A 43 -11.66 -5.63 -78.45
CA ALA A 43 -10.27 -5.85 -78.07
C ALA A 43 -9.36 -6.45 -79.19
N LEU A 44 -8.34 -5.70 -79.63
CA LEU A 44 -7.19 -6.22 -80.38
C LEU A 44 -5.84 -5.62 -79.88
N PRO A 45 -4.76 -6.42 -79.77
CA PRO A 45 -3.59 -6.01 -79.00
C PRO A 45 -2.50 -5.28 -79.79
N GLY A 46 -2.08 -4.13 -79.26
CA GLY A 46 -0.67 -3.73 -79.23
C GLY A 46 -0.17 -2.77 -80.32
N THR A 47 -0.26 -1.46 -80.06
CA THR A 47 0.91 -0.57 -79.92
C THR A 47 0.51 0.71 -79.18
N ASP A 48 1.37 1.21 -78.29
CA ASP A 48 1.34 2.52 -77.60
C ASP A 48 -0.06 2.95 -77.07
N GLN A 49 -0.48 2.70 -75.83
CA GLN A 49 0.20 2.70 -74.51
C GLN A 49 0.73 4.07 -74.03
N GLU A 50 -0.06 5.14 -74.19
CA GLU A 50 -0.02 6.31 -73.28
C GLU A 50 -1.37 7.09 -73.37
N LEU A 51 -2.46 6.48 -72.90
CA LEU A 51 -3.78 7.11 -72.81
C LEU A 51 -4.50 6.63 -71.54
N HIS A 52 -4.16 7.27 -70.41
CA HIS A 52 -4.90 7.07 -69.15
C HIS A 52 -6.26 7.76 -69.24
N ALA A 53 -7.29 7.20 -68.62
CA ALA A 53 -8.51 7.95 -68.35
C ALA A 53 -8.13 9.09 -67.39
N THR A 54 -8.28 10.34 -67.85
CA THR A 54 -7.80 11.51 -67.11
C THR A 54 -8.67 11.83 -65.89
N LEU A 55 -9.84 11.20 -65.78
CA LEU A 55 -10.70 11.27 -64.61
C LEU A 55 -10.17 10.37 -63.48
N ASP A 56 -9.67 9.16 -63.76
CA ASP A 56 -8.90 8.34 -62.80
C ASP A 56 -7.66 9.09 -62.29
N VAL A 57 -6.94 9.78 -63.19
CA VAL A 57 -5.78 10.60 -62.81
C VAL A 57 -6.21 11.77 -61.92
N ALA A 58 -7.36 12.38 -62.17
CA ALA A 58 -7.95 13.42 -61.32
C ALA A 58 -8.38 12.88 -59.94
N HIS A 59 -8.93 11.67 -59.88
CA HIS A 59 -9.27 11.00 -58.63
C HIS A 59 -8.02 10.72 -57.78
N GLY A 60 -6.99 10.11 -58.36
CA GLY A 60 -5.71 9.85 -57.70
C GLY A 60 -4.96 11.14 -57.29
N GLN A 61 -5.05 12.22 -58.09
CA GLN A 61 -4.54 13.55 -57.71
C GLN A 61 -5.24 14.17 -56.49
N THR A 62 -6.48 13.76 -56.21
CA THR A 62 -7.33 14.36 -55.16
C THR A 62 -7.64 13.39 -54.01
N GLY A 63 -7.09 12.18 -54.04
CA GLY A 63 -7.30 11.13 -53.04
C GLY A 63 -8.70 10.51 -53.05
N LEU A 64 -9.50 10.73 -54.11
CA LEU A 64 -10.90 10.27 -54.14
C LEU A 64 -11.01 8.74 -54.17
N ASP A 65 -10.08 8.05 -54.83
CA ASP A 65 -10.08 6.59 -54.90
C ASP A 65 -9.91 5.98 -53.51
N THR A 66 -8.99 6.52 -52.70
CA THR A 66 -8.81 6.13 -51.29
C THR A 66 -10.02 6.45 -50.42
N VAL A 67 -10.74 7.55 -50.68
CA VAL A 67 -12.02 7.83 -50.00
C VAL A 67 -13.09 6.79 -50.34
N ARG A 68 -13.14 6.30 -51.58
CA ARG A 68 -14.07 5.25 -52.00
C ARG A 68 -13.70 3.89 -51.41
N GLU A 69 -12.42 3.54 -51.44
CA GLU A 69 -11.90 2.29 -50.85
C GLU A 69 -12.11 2.24 -49.33
N ASN A 70 -11.87 3.35 -48.61
CA ASN A 70 -11.95 3.38 -47.15
C ASN A 70 -13.35 3.66 -46.60
N TYR A 71 -14.19 4.44 -47.29
CA TYR A 71 -15.44 4.97 -46.69
C TYR A 71 -16.69 4.75 -47.54
N GLY A 72 -16.56 4.44 -48.84
CA GLY A 72 -17.71 4.15 -49.70
C GLY A 72 -18.63 5.32 -50.02
N PHE A 73 -18.26 6.57 -49.72
CA PHE A 73 -19.08 7.74 -50.02
C PHE A 73 -19.28 7.93 -51.53
N THR A 74 -20.52 8.14 -51.95
CA THR A 74 -20.97 8.21 -53.35
C THR A 74 -21.73 9.49 -53.70
N GLY A 75 -21.99 10.36 -52.72
CA GLY A 75 -22.84 11.55 -52.83
C GLY A 75 -24.33 11.21 -52.83
N SER A 76 -24.71 10.11 -52.18
CA SER A 76 -26.10 9.67 -52.06
C SER A 76 -26.95 10.68 -51.26
N GLY A 77 -28.27 10.52 -51.32
CA GLY A 77 -29.22 11.35 -50.57
C GLY A 77 -29.32 12.82 -51.02
N GLN A 78 -28.68 13.20 -52.12
CA GLN A 78 -28.44 14.60 -52.51
C GLN A 78 -28.71 14.86 -53.99
N THR A 79 -28.87 16.14 -54.38
CA THR A 79 -29.03 16.58 -55.77
C THR A 79 -28.13 17.78 -56.11
N VAL A 80 -27.51 17.78 -57.29
CA VAL A 80 -26.74 18.91 -57.84
C VAL A 80 -27.45 19.52 -59.05
N ALA A 81 -27.68 20.83 -59.01
CA ALA A 81 -28.22 21.57 -60.16
C ALA A 81 -27.09 22.08 -61.08
N VAL A 82 -27.21 21.85 -62.38
CA VAL A 82 -26.22 22.21 -63.41
C VAL A 82 -26.78 23.34 -64.28
N ILE A 83 -26.27 24.56 -64.08
CA ILE A 83 -26.69 25.75 -64.84
C ILE A 83 -25.71 25.96 -66.00
N ASP A 84 -26.03 25.37 -67.15
CA ASP A 84 -25.13 25.27 -68.31
C ASP A 84 -25.90 25.18 -69.65
N THR A 85 -25.35 24.55 -70.69
CA THR A 85 -26.00 24.38 -72.00
C THR A 85 -27.19 23.42 -71.96
N GLY A 86 -27.24 22.52 -70.97
CA GLY A 86 -28.25 21.46 -70.87
C GLY A 86 -27.63 20.13 -70.44
N ILE A 87 -28.46 19.11 -70.21
CA ILE A 87 -27.99 17.75 -69.90
C ILE A 87 -28.59 16.79 -70.92
N GLY A 88 -27.72 16.04 -71.61
CA GLY A 88 -28.10 14.83 -72.35
C GLY A 88 -28.44 13.70 -71.38
N TRP A 89 -29.63 13.80 -70.78
CA TRP A 89 -30.13 12.91 -69.74
C TRP A 89 -30.32 11.45 -70.19
N ASP A 90 -30.34 11.22 -71.51
CA ASP A 90 -30.45 9.90 -72.10
C ASP A 90 -29.09 9.16 -72.21
N HIS A 91 -28.00 9.77 -71.74
CA HIS A 91 -26.69 9.13 -71.60
C HIS A 91 -26.71 8.06 -70.50
N LEU A 92 -26.18 6.87 -70.80
CA LEU A 92 -26.27 5.71 -69.91
C LEU A 92 -25.62 5.96 -68.54
N ALA A 93 -24.48 6.64 -68.49
CA ALA A 93 -23.80 6.99 -67.24
C ALA A 93 -24.51 8.11 -66.46
N LEU A 94 -25.47 8.81 -67.06
CA LEU A 94 -26.37 9.76 -66.40
C LEU A 94 -27.74 9.12 -66.10
N GLY A 95 -27.79 7.78 -65.96
CA GLY A 95 -28.99 7.01 -65.66
C GLY A 95 -29.89 6.69 -66.87
N GLY A 96 -29.57 7.18 -68.07
CA GLY A 96 -30.25 6.82 -69.32
C GLY A 96 -31.73 7.21 -69.40
N GLY A 97 -32.14 8.30 -68.74
CA GLY A 97 -33.52 8.78 -68.72
C GLY A 97 -33.74 10.01 -67.83
N TYR A 98 -34.99 10.47 -67.76
CA TYR A 98 -35.35 11.76 -67.18
C TYR A 98 -36.62 11.73 -66.32
N GLY A 99 -36.60 12.50 -65.23
CA GLY A 99 -37.67 12.58 -64.23
C GLY A 99 -37.38 11.75 -62.97
N THR A 100 -38.29 11.79 -62.00
CA THR A 100 -38.14 11.24 -60.62
C THR A 100 -38.12 9.70 -60.51
N SER A 101 -37.49 9.02 -61.47
CA SER A 101 -37.17 7.60 -61.47
C SER A 101 -35.85 7.31 -62.19
N TYR A 102 -35.05 8.36 -62.39
CA TYR A 102 -33.76 8.39 -63.08
C TYR A 102 -32.84 9.39 -62.37
N ARG A 103 -31.53 9.17 -62.52
CA ARG A 103 -30.45 10.03 -61.99
C ARG A 103 -30.63 11.52 -62.36
N VAL A 104 -31.13 11.84 -63.56
CA VAL A 104 -31.55 13.22 -63.91
C VAL A 104 -33.01 13.44 -63.51
N VAL A 105 -33.23 13.78 -62.23
CA VAL A 105 -34.56 13.84 -61.60
C VAL A 105 -35.46 14.97 -62.13
N GLY A 106 -34.90 16.02 -62.72
CA GLY A 106 -35.66 17.14 -63.26
C GLY A 106 -34.83 18.25 -63.89
N GLY A 107 -35.47 19.37 -64.23
CA GLY A 107 -34.83 20.47 -64.95
C GLY A 107 -35.78 21.48 -65.58
N TRP A 108 -35.21 22.47 -66.27
CA TRP A 108 -35.93 23.50 -67.01
C TRP A 108 -35.05 24.14 -68.11
N ASP A 109 -35.65 24.44 -69.26
CA ASP A 109 -35.03 25.22 -70.34
C ASP A 109 -35.56 26.67 -70.32
N PHE A 110 -34.68 27.62 -70.00
CA PHE A 110 -35.02 29.04 -69.96
C PHE A 110 -34.98 29.72 -71.33
N THR A 111 -34.42 29.04 -72.34
CA THR A 111 -34.21 29.52 -73.71
C THR A 111 -35.39 29.17 -74.63
N GLU A 112 -35.89 27.94 -74.57
CA GLU A 112 -37.09 27.47 -75.29
C GLU A 112 -38.37 27.64 -74.45
N GLY A 113 -38.27 27.49 -73.12
CA GLY A 113 -39.34 27.80 -72.16
C GLY A 113 -40.19 26.62 -71.70
N ASP A 114 -39.61 25.41 -71.64
CA ASP A 114 -40.27 24.22 -71.10
C ASP A 114 -39.36 23.39 -70.16
N ALA A 115 -39.69 22.11 -69.96
CA ALA A 115 -39.12 21.25 -68.93
C ALA A 115 -38.22 20.13 -69.50
N ASP A 116 -37.77 20.20 -70.75
CA ASP A 116 -36.72 19.30 -71.26
C ASP A 116 -35.37 20.03 -71.28
N PRO A 117 -34.39 19.68 -70.41
CA PRO A 117 -33.13 20.40 -70.31
C PRO A 117 -32.09 19.97 -71.36
N TYR A 118 -32.46 19.21 -72.40
CA TYR A 118 -31.53 18.68 -73.40
C TYR A 118 -31.36 19.63 -74.59
N ASP A 119 -30.14 20.11 -74.79
CA ASP A 119 -29.72 20.79 -76.03
C ASP A 119 -29.31 19.75 -77.10
N ASP A 120 -30.18 19.53 -78.11
CA ASP A 120 -29.89 18.69 -79.29
C ASP A 120 -29.12 19.44 -80.39
N GLY A 121 -28.75 20.70 -80.13
CA GLY A 121 -28.03 21.56 -81.05
C GLY A 121 -26.52 21.29 -81.10
N PRO A 122 -25.84 21.79 -82.14
CA PRO A 122 -24.43 21.51 -82.42
C PRO A 122 -23.42 22.11 -81.41
N TYR A 123 -23.92 22.68 -80.30
CA TYR A 123 -23.14 23.29 -79.22
C TYR A 123 -23.59 22.82 -77.82
N GLY A 124 -24.56 21.89 -77.71
CA GLY A 124 -25.19 21.50 -76.46
C GLY A 124 -24.38 20.60 -75.52
N SER A 125 -23.30 19.98 -76.00
CA SER A 125 -22.57 18.91 -75.30
C SER A 125 -21.83 19.30 -74.01
N HIS A 126 -21.64 20.60 -73.75
CA HIS A 126 -20.80 21.08 -72.64
C HIS A 126 -21.42 20.76 -71.27
N GLY A 127 -22.71 21.03 -71.07
CA GLY A 127 -23.41 20.73 -69.82
C GLY A 127 -23.52 19.23 -69.53
N THR A 128 -23.65 18.38 -70.53
CA THR A 128 -23.55 16.91 -70.37
C THR A 128 -22.17 16.51 -69.82
N HIS A 129 -21.09 17.08 -70.37
CA HIS A 129 -19.72 16.80 -69.91
C HIS A 129 -19.48 17.29 -68.47
N VAL A 130 -20.01 18.47 -68.14
CA VAL A 130 -20.05 19.01 -66.79
C VAL A 130 -20.81 18.07 -65.83
N SER A 131 -21.96 17.52 -66.24
CA SER A 131 -22.74 16.56 -65.45
C SER A 131 -22.03 15.23 -65.22
N GLY A 132 -21.34 14.68 -66.23
CA GLY A 132 -20.56 13.46 -66.11
C GLY A 132 -19.42 13.57 -65.08
N ILE A 133 -18.77 14.74 -64.98
CA ILE A 133 -17.75 15.00 -63.96
C ILE A 133 -18.35 15.03 -62.55
N ILE A 134 -19.60 15.50 -62.39
CA ILE A 134 -20.29 15.53 -61.10
C ILE A 134 -20.66 14.11 -60.66
N GLY A 135 -21.40 13.37 -61.50
CA GLY A 135 -22.06 12.12 -61.10
C GLY A 135 -22.35 11.17 -62.26
N GLY A 136 -21.40 11.00 -63.18
CA GLY A 136 -21.41 9.89 -64.12
C GLY A 136 -21.16 8.54 -63.42
N ASP A 137 -21.98 7.54 -63.70
CA ASP A 137 -21.78 6.15 -63.25
C ASP A 137 -21.16 5.31 -64.38
N SER A 138 -19.92 4.85 -64.19
CA SER A 138 -19.15 4.10 -65.20
C SER A 138 -17.93 3.40 -64.60
N GLU A 139 -17.69 2.15 -64.99
CA GLU A 139 -16.51 1.34 -64.59
C GLU A 139 -15.14 1.98 -64.89
N THR A 140 -15.06 3.02 -65.73
CA THR A 140 -13.79 3.60 -66.23
C THR A 140 -13.77 5.13 -66.37
N ASN A 141 -14.91 5.80 -66.13
CA ASN A 141 -15.07 7.24 -66.31
C ASN A 141 -16.12 7.79 -65.33
N SER A 142 -16.08 7.34 -64.07
CA SER A 142 -17.03 7.77 -63.04
C SER A 142 -16.81 9.25 -62.66
N GLY A 143 -17.90 10.01 -62.51
CA GLY A 143 -17.88 11.33 -61.89
C GLY A 143 -17.52 11.25 -60.41
N VAL A 144 -17.32 12.39 -59.75
CA VAL A 144 -16.88 12.41 -58.34
C VAL A 144 -17.90 11.76 -57.39
N ALA A 145 -19.19 11.95 -57.65
CA ALA A 145 -20.31 11.49 -56.84
C ALA A 145 -21.31 10.67 -57.68
N PRO A 146 -21.03 9.38 -57.99
CA PRO A 146 -21.84 8.59 -58.94
C PRO A 146 -23.28 8.32 -58.48
N GLU A 147 -23.62 8.54 -57.20
CA GLU A 147 -24.97 8.36 -56.69
C GLU A 147 -25.74 9.65 -56.40
N VAL A 148 -25.17 10.82 -56.69
CA VAL A 148 -25.88 12.09 -56.56
C VAL A 148 -26.87 12.30 -57.69
N ASP A 149 -28.08 12.74 -57.38
CA ASP A 149 -29.05 13.10 -58.42
C ASP A 149 -28.71 14.43 -59.09
N LEU A 150 -29.20 14.62 -60.31
CA LEU A 150 -28.84 15.73 -61.19
C LEU A 150 -30.07 16.50 -61.67
N VAL A 151 -29.96 17.83 -61.71
CA VAL A 151 -30.99 18.71 -62.25
C VAL A 151 -30.41 19.60 -63.34
N GLY A 152 -30.98 19.53 -64.55
CA GLY A 152 -30.50 20.29 -65.71
C GLY A 152 -31.18 21.64 -65.86
N LEU A 153 -30.42 22.74 -65.87
CA LEU A 153 -30.96 24.10 -66.05
C LEU A 153 -30.31 24.76 -67.27
N ARG A 154 -30.97 24.64 -68.43
CA ARG A 154 -30.45 25.11 -69.74
C ARG A 154 -30.58 26.63 -69.85
N VAL A 155 -29.43 27.31 -69.92
CA VAL A 155 -29.30 28.78 -70.00
C VAL A 155 -28.50 29.27 -71.21
N PHE A 156 -28.14 28.38 -72.14
CA PHE A 156 -27.58 28.69 -73.46
C PHE A 156 -28.45 28.03 -74.53
N ASN A 157 -28.64 28.72 -75.67
CA ASN A 157 -29.31 28.14 -76.83
C ASN A 157 -28.34 27.37 -77.74
N ASP A 158 -28.90 26.66 -78.72
CA ASP A 158 -28.23 25.80 -79.71
C ASP A 158 -27.23 26.53 -80.65
N ALA A 159 -27.00 27.83 -80.45
CA ALA A 159 -25.95 28.63 -81.07
C ALA A 159 -24.85 29.09 -80.09
N GLY A 160 -24.84 28.56 -78.86
CA GLY A 160 -23.88 28.87 -77.81
C GLY A 160 -24.05 30.25 -77.17
N TYR A 161 -25.25 30.84 -77.19
CA TYR A 161 -25.53 32.12 -76.55
C TYR A 161 -26.44 31.97 -75.34
N GLY A 162 -25.92 32.36 -74.17
CA GLY A 162 -26.69 32.53 -72.94
C GLY A 162 -26.98 33.99 -72.60
N SER A 163 -27.65 34.22 -71.48
CA SER A 163 -27.99 35.54 -70.95
C SER A 163 -27.98 35.53 -69.42
N PHE A 164 -27.48 36.59 -68.78
CA PHE A 164 -27.54 36.72 -67.32
C PHE A 164 -28.98 36.69 -66.77
N ALA A 165 -29.98 37.15 -67.55
CA ALA A 165 -31.38 37.05 -67.15
C ALA A 165 -31.91 35.60 -67.13
N TRP A 166 -31.28 34.67 -67.87
CA TRP A 166 -31.60 33.24 -67.77
C TRP A 166 -30.90 32.61 -66.56
N VAL A 167 -29.68 33.04 -66.23
CA VAL A 167 -28.98 32.62 -65.00
C VAL A 167 -29.71 33.12 -63.74
N GLU A 168 -30.18 34.38 -63.73
CA GLU A 168 -31.04 34.97 -62.69
C GLU A 168 -32.29 34.10 -62.44
N GLN A 169 -33.00 33.73 -63.51
CA GLN A 169 -34.16 32.83 -63.43
C GLN A 169 -33.80 31.39 -63.01
N ALA A 170 -32.64 30.86 -63.41
CA ALA A 170 -32.18 29.53 -63.02
C ALA A 170 -31.83 29.44 -61.53
N LEU A 171 -31.18 30.46 -60.97
CA LEU A 171 -30.89 30.53 -59.52
C LEU A 171 -32.19 30.70 -58.71
N GLN A 172 -33.12 31.56 -59.16
CA GLN A 172 -34.45 31.67 -58.56
C GLN A 172 -35.23 30.34 -58.63
N TRP A 173 -35.10 29.59 -59.73
CA TRP A 173 -35.68 28.25 -59.86
C TRP A 173 -35.07 27.27 -58.85
N VAL A 174 -33.75 27.30 -58.61
CA VAL A 174 -33.13 26.46 -57.57
C VAL A 174 -33.71 26.76 -56.19
N HIS A 175 -33.83 28.04 -55.81
CA HIS A 175 -34.48 28.42 -54.55
C HIS A 175 -35.93 27.89 -54.43
N ASP A 176 -36.72 28.03 -55.50
CA ASP A 176 -38.13 27.62 -55.52
C ASP A 176 -38.32 26.09 -55.54
N ASN A 177 -37.33 25.30 -55.96
CA ASN A 177 -37.45 23.84 -56.21
C ASN A 177 -36.44 22.97 -55.44
N ARG A 178 -35.59 23.53 -54.57
CA ARG A 178 -34.58 22.76 -53.81
C ARG A 178 -35.15 21.61 -52.96
N ASP A 179 -36.40 21.74 -52.51
CA ASP A 179 -37.11 20.75 -51.67
C ASP A 179 -38.18 19.96 -52.47
N ALA A 180 -38.08 19.91 -53.81
CA ALA A 180 -39.15 19.40 -54.71
C ALA A 180 -38.95 17.96 -55.22
N TYR A 181 -37.81 17.34 -54.92
CA TYR A 181 -37.44 15.97 -55.32
C TYR A 181 -37.33 15.06 -54.09
N ASP A 182 -37.11 13.76 -54.30
CA ASP A 182 -36.94 12.80 -53.19
C ASP A 182 -35.65 13.09 -52.40
N ASN A 183 -34.63 13.64 -53.07
CA ASN A 183 -33.39 14.17 -52.50
C ASN A 183 -33.33 15.70 -52.68
N PRO A 184 -32.83 16.50 -51.71
CA PRO A 184 -32.78 17.96 -51.82
C PRO A 184 -31.63 18.45 -52.71
N ILE A 185 -31.79 19.63 -53.32
CA ILE A 185 -30.71 20.31 -54.06
C ILE A 185 -29.71 20.91 -53.06
N THR A 186 -28.59 20.23 -52.83
CA THR A 186 -27.55 20.62 -51.87
C THR A 186 -26.40 21.42 -52.49
N ALA A 187 -26.23 21.36 -53.81
CA ALA A 187 -25.22 22.11 -54.55
C ALA A 187 -25.68 22.59 -55.94
N VAL A 188 -24.98 23.60 -56.47
CA VAL A 188 -25.15 24.14 -57.83
C VAL A 188 -23.79 24.28 -58.49
N ASN A 189 -23.67 23.89 -59.75
CA ASN A 189 -22.52 24.19 -60.60
C ASN A 189 -22.85 25.22 -61.69
N LEU A 190 -22.00 26.25 -61.80
CA LEU A 190 -22.04 27.26 -62.86
C LEU A 190 -20.70 27.28 -63.64
N SER A 191 -20.61 26.48 -64.70
CA SER A 191 -19.41 26.37 -65.55
C SER A 191 -19.26 27.51 -66.60
N LEU A 192 -19.91 28.65 -66.35
CA LEU A 192 -20.05 29.80 -67.25
C LEU A 192 -19.25 31.04 -66.79
N GLY A 193 -19.20 32.10 -67.62
CA GLY A 193 -18.59 33.37 -67.22
C GLY A 193 -18.45 34.42 -68.33
N ALA A 194 -18.46 35.69 -67.94
CA ALA A 194 -18.26 36.85 -68.82
C ALA A 194 -16.85 37.43 -68.69
N SER A 195 -16.42 38.22 -69.69
CA SER A 195 -15.07 38.81 -69.76
C SER A 195 -14.82 39.80 -68.63
N TRP A 196 -14.25 39.29 -67.53
CA TRP A 196 -13.92 40.00 -66.32
C TRP A 196 -12.72 39.34 -65.64
N ASN A 197 -11.88 40.14 -64.99
CA ASN A 197 -10.75 39.68 -64.20
C ASN A 197 -10.51 40.69 -63.06
N SER A 198 -11.10 40.42 -61.90
CA SER A 198 -10.94 41.25 -60.69
C SER A 198 -11.27 40.46 -59.43
N ASP A 199 -10.73 40.90 -58.30
CA ASP A 199 -11.10 40.45 -56.95
C ASP A 199 -12.49 40.95 -56.51
N SER A 200 -13.15 41.77 -57.35
CA SER A 200 -14.42 42.44 -57.06
C SER A 200 -15.45 42.27 -58.17
N VAL A 201 -16.74 42.24 -57.82
CA VAL A 201 -17.83 42.16 -58.79
C VAL A 201 -17.95 43.43 -59.65
N PRO A 202 -18.36 43.33 -60.92
CA PRO A 202 -18.56 44.47 -61.78
C PRO A 202 -19.75 45.34 -61.33
N ASN A 203 -19.72 46.65 -61.62
CA ASN A 203 -20.84 47.58 -61.37
C ASN A 203 -22.14 47.26 -62.16
N TRP A 204 -22.16 46.18 -62.94
CA TRP A 204 -23.31 45.67 -63.67
C TRP A 204 -23.76 44.27 -63.20
N ALA A 205 -23.14 43.73 -62.13
CA ALA A 205 -23.55 42.51 -61.47
C ALA A 205 -25.04 42.56 -61.08
N MET A 206 -25.72 41.41 -61.21
CA MET A 206 -27.18 41.30 -61.06
C MET A 206 -27.64 39.93 -60.56
N LEU A 207 -26.73 39.11 -60.03
CA LEU A 207 -27.00 37.79 -59.45
C LEU A 207 -26.65 37.73 -57.95
N GLU A 208 -26.23 38.86 -57.35
CA GLU A 208 -25.75 38.87 -55.96
C GLU A 208 -26.88 38.66 -54.96
N ASP A 209 -28.10 39.11 -55.29
CA ASP A 209 -29.30 38.82 -54.51
C ASP A 209 -29.63 37.33 -54.53
N GLU A 210 -29.54 36.68 -55.69
CA GLU A 210 -29.77 35.25 -55.86
C GLU A 210 -28.70 34.38 -55.19
N PHE A 211 -27.40 34.68 -55.36
CA PHE A 211 -26.33 33.89 -54.73
C PHE A 211 -26.38 33.98 -53.19
N ALA A 212 -26.66 35.17 -52.63
CA ALA A 212 -26.83 35.33 -51.18
C ALA A 212 -28.06 34.57 -50.64
N GLN A 213 -29.10 34.38 -51.45
CA GLN A 213 -30.24 33.55 -51.06
C GLN A 213 -29.89 32.06 -51.05
N LEU A 214 -29.21 31.56 -52.08
CA LEU A 214 -28.81 30.14 -52.15
C LEU A 214 -27.79 29.76 -51.06
N GLU A 215 -26.84 30.64 -50.76
CA GLU A 215 -25.90 30.47 -49.63
C GLU A 215 -26.66 30.38 -48.30
N ASN A 216 -27.65 31.27 -48.06
CA ASN A 216 -28.53 31.24 -46.89
C ASN A 216 -29.45 30.00 -46.85
N ASP A 217 -29.75 29.38 -47.99
CA ASP A 217 -30.48 28.11 -48.07
C ASP A 217 -29.59 26.88 -47.76
N GLY A 218 -28.28 27.08 -47.51
CA GLY A 218 -27.32 26.00 -47.25
C GLY A 218 -26.77 25.32 -48.50
N ILE A 219 -26.97 25.91 -49.68
CA ILE A 219 -26.63 25.34 -50.99
C ILE A 219 -25.21 25.76 -51.38
N PHE A 220 -24.36 24.80 -51.74
CA PHE A 220 -22.97 25.02 -52.15
C PHE A 220 -22.90 25.47 -53.63
N ILE A 221 -22.29 26.63 -53.92
CA ILE A 221 -22.32 27.26 -55.24
C ILE A 221 -20.93 27.23 -55.89
N SER A 222 -20.65 26.21 -56.70
CA SER A 222 -19.39 26.05 -57.43
C SER A 222 -19.39 26.84 -58.73
N VAL A 223 -18.36 27.65 -58.98
CA VAL A 223 -18.28 28.55 -60.16
C VAL A 223 -16.91 28.57 -60.81
N ALA A 224 -16.87 28.37 -62.13
CA ALA A 224 -15.64 28.37 -62.93
C ALA A 224 -14.91 29.73 -62.91
N ALA A 225 -13.69 29.78 -62.36
CA ALA A 225 -12.92 31.02 -62.18
C ALA A 225 -12.62 31.78 -63.49
N GLY A 226 -12.47 31.06 -64.60
CA GLY A 226 -12.31 31.60 -65.96
C GLY A 226 -11.04 31.14 -66.67
N ASN A 227 -11.05 31.21 -68.01
CA ASN A 227 -10.02 30.65 -68.89
C ASN A 227 -9.17 31.72 -69.62
N SER A 228 -9.17 32.96 -69.12
CA SER A 228 -8.60 34.12 -69.82
C SER A 228 -7.27 34.61 -69.26
N PHE A 229 -6.62 33.88 -68.34
CA PHE A 229 -5.41 34.33 -67.63
C PHE A 229 -4.26 34.71 -68.58
N LEU A 230 -3.98 33.90 -69.60
CA LEU A 230 -2.95 34.16 -70.62
C LEU A 230 -3.19 35.47 -71.40
N SER A 231 -4.42 36.00 -71.41
CA SER A 231 -4.78 37.28 -72.05
C SER A 231 -4.69 38.48 -71.11
N TYR A 232 -4.90 38.29 -69.80
CA TYR A 232 -4.80 39.37 -68.79
C TYR A 232 -3.38 39.50 -68.23
N GLY A 233 -2.73 38.39 -67.89
CA GLY A 233 -1.38 38.35 -67.31
C GLY A 233 -1.30 38.77 -65.84
N GLU A 234 -2.45 38.91 -65.16
CA GLU A 234 -2.55 39.36 -63.76
C GLU A 234 -3.67 38.61 -63.01
N PRO A 235 -3.57 38.41 -61.68
CA PRO A 235 -4.61 37.78 -60.85
C PRO A 235 -5.99 38.42 -60.95
N GLY A 236 -7.03 37.65 -60.62
CA GLY A 236 -8.43 38.05 -60.62
C GLY A 236 -9.38 36.88 -60.89
N LEU A 237 -10.70 37.17 -60.89
CA LEU A 237 -11.76 36.22 -61.20
C LEU A 237 -12.72 36.77 -62.27
N SER A 238 -13.36 35.87 -63.03
CA SER A 238 -14.44 36.23 -63.96
C SER A 238 -15.77 36.36 -63.22
N TYR A 239 -16.74 37.03 -63.81
CA TYR A 239 -18.10 37.10 -63.25
C TYR A 239 -18.94 35.95 -63.83
N PRO A 240 -19.60 35.09 -63.01
CA PRO A 240 -19.96 35.33 -61.61
C PRO A 240 -18.97 34.92 -60.51
N ALA A 241 -17.90 34.16 -60.79
CA ALA A 241 -16.96 33.65 -59.77
C ALA A 241 -16.34 34.73 -58.84
N ALA A 242 -16.26 35.98 -59.30
CA ALA A 242 -15.84 37.14 -58.51
C ALA A 242 -16.79 37.52 -57.35
N SER A 243 -18.03 37.00 -57.31
CA SER A 243 -18.96 37.19 -56.18
C SER A 243 -18.42 36.59 -54.89
N SER A 244 -18.68 37.24 -53.75
CA SER A 244 -18.29 36.71 -52.44
C SER A 244 -19.09 35.48 -52.02
N TYR A 245 -20.33 35.36 -52.49
CA TYR A 245 -21.33 34.36 -52.10
C TYR A 245 -21.17 32.99 -52.78
N VAL A 246 -20.06 32.77 -53.48
CA VAL A 246 -19.83 31.58 -54.31
C VAL A 246 -18.39 31.09 -54.20
N VAL A 247 -18.20 29.78 -54.40
CA VAL A 247 -16.89 29.13 -54.42
C VAL A 247 -16.26 29.23 -55.81
N PRO A 248 -15.17 30.00 -55.99
CA PRO A 248 -14.50 30.11 -57.28
C PRO A 248 -13.49 28.97 -57.47
N VAL A 249 -13.51 28.34 -58.65
CA VAL A 249 -12.71 27.14 -58.94
C VAL A 249 -11.73 27.34 -60.09
N MET A 250 -10.45 27.13 -59.81
CA MET A 250 -9.33 27.15 -60.75
C MET A 250 -9.06 25.75 -61.31
N ALA A 251 -8.45 25.65 -62.49
CA ALA A 251 -8.13 24.38 -63.14
C ALA A 251 -6.66 23.99 -62.93
N LEU A 252 -6.46 22.74 -62.53
CA LEU A 252 -5.17 22.05 -62.52
C LEU A 252 -4.98 21.24 -63.81
N ASP A 253 -3.72 20.93 -64.13
CA ASP A 253 -3.33 19.95 -65.14
C ASP A 253 -2.91 18.58 -64.55
N ASP A 254 -2.54 17.65 -65.42
CA ASP A 254 -2.14 16.28 -65.10
C ASP A 254 -0.83 16.21 -64.29
N GLY A 255 -0.04 17.29 -64.27
CA GLY A 255 1.11 17.45 -63.36
C GLY A 255 0.75 17.97 -61.96
N GLY A 256 -0.50 18.39 -61.75
CA GLY A 256 -0.96 19.07 -60.52
C GLY A 256 -0.62 20.57 -60.49
N ASP A 257 -0.07 21.13 -61.58
CA ASP A 257 0.18 22.56 -61.73
C ASP A 257 -1.08 23.30 -62.18
N LEU A 258 -1.12 24.63 -62.04
CA LEU A 258 -2.24 25.44 -62.51
C LEU A 258 -2.21 25.63 -64.02
N ALA A 259 -3.19 25.03 -64.71
CA ALA A 259 -3.36 25.11 -66.15
C ALA A 259 -3.21 26.56 -66.68
N TYR A 260 -2.50 26.71 -67.80
CA TYR A 260 -2.02 28.01 -68.31
C TYR A 260 -3.13 29.05 -68.60
N PHE A 261 -4.37 28.60 -68.80
CA PHE A 261 -5.53 29.46 -69.03
C PHE A 261 -6.25 29.89 -67.75
N SER A 262 -6.10 29.14 -66.64
CA SER A 262 -6.90 29.33 -65.43
C SER A 262 -6.60 30.68 -64.79
N GLN A 263 -7.65 31.49 -64.57
CA GLN A 263 -7.52 32.71 -63.76
C GLN A 263 -7.09 32.37 -62.34
N ARG A 264 -6.40 33.32 -61.69
CA ARG A 264 -5.56 33.11 -60.51
C ARG A 264 -6.09 33.97 -59.36
N HIS A 265 -6.54 33.37 -58.26
CA HIS A 265 -7.00 34.15 -57.10
C HIS A 265 -6.92 33.35 -55.79
N THR A 266 -6.52 33.99 -54.68
CA THR A 266 -6.27 33.30 -53.40
C THR A 266 -7.53 32.83 -52.67
N ARG A 267 -8.70 33.44 -52.93
CA ARG A 267 -10.01 32.94 -52.44
C ARG A 267 -10.49 31.71 -53.20
N ALA A 268 -9.91 31.38 -54.35
CA ALA A 268 -10.30 30.19 -55.10
C ALA A 268 -9.67 28.91 -54.53
N ILE A 269 -10.28 27.78 -54.86
CA ILE A 269 -9.69 26.44 -54.76
C ILE A 269 -9.34 25.95 -56.18
N ALA A 270 -8.39 25.05 -56.33
CA ALA A 270 -8.03 24.46 -57.61
C ALA A 270 -8.40 22.97 -57.65
N ALA A 271 -8.94 22.50 -58.76
CA ALA A 271 -9.27 21.09 -58.99
C ALA A 271 -8.91 20.69 -60.44
N PRO A 272 -8.80 19.38 -60.74
CA PRO A 272 -8.45 18.90 -62.08
C PRO A 272 -9.37 19.46 -63.16
N GLY A 273 -8.80 20.05 -64.22
CA GLY A 273 -9.57 20.77 -65.25
C GLY A 273 -8.88 20.84 -66.62
N TYR A 274 -7.90 19.99 -66.86
CA TYR A 274 -7.18 19.87 -68.13
C TYR A 274 -7.37 18.47 -68.72
N SER A 275 -7.66 18.39 -70.01
CA SER A 275 -7.87 17.13 -70.76
C SER A 275 -8.86 16.14 -70.12
N ILE A 276 -9.80 16.59 -69.30
CA ILE A 276 -10.73 15.75 -68.54
C ILE A 276 -11.68 15.02 -69.49
N VAL A 277 -11.63 13.69 -69.49
CA VAL A 277 -12.59 12.84 -70.20
C VAL A 277 -13.89 12.79 -69.39
N SER A 278 -15.03 13.01 -70.06
CA SER A 278 -16.35 12.81 -69.48
C SER A 278 -17.43 12.70 -70.57
N THR A 279 -18.68 12.47 -70.15
CA THR A 279 -19.82 12.11 -70.99
C THR A 279 -20.18 13.17 -72.03
N VAL A 280 -20.57 12.76 -73.25
CA VAL A 280 -21.15 13.66 -74.26
C VAL A 280 -22.36 13.01 -74.97
N PRO A 281 -23.28 13.79 -75.57
CA PRO A 281 -24.35 13.24 -76.40
C PRO A 281 -23.82 12.47 -77.62
N ASP A 282 -24.58 11.47 -78.09
CA ASP A 282 -24.33 10.67 -79.31
C ASP A 282 -23.96 11.55 -80.53
N TYR A 283 -24.64 12.69 -80.69
CA TYR A 283 -24.38 13.62 -81.80
C TYR A 283 -23.01 14.33 -81.75
N ALA A 284 -22.37 14.36 -80.58
CA ALA A 284 -21.07 15.02 -80.34
C ALA A 284 -19.90 14.01 -80.27
N GLY A 285 -20.21 12.75 -79.95
CA GLY A 285 -19.28 11.63 -79.97
C GLY A 285 -19.23 10.93 -81.34
N ASN A 286 -19.63 9.66 -81.38
CA ASN A 286 -19.47 8.78 -82.53
C ASN A 286 -20.70 8.74 -83.47
N ASN A 287 -21.90 9.09 -82.95
CA ASN A 287 -23.17 9.15 -83.67
C ASN A 287 -23.61 7.78 -84.27
N ASP A 288 -23.60 6.70 -83.49
CA ASP A 288 -24.15 5.38 -83.86
C ASP A 288 -25.56 5.09 -83.29
N ASN A 289 -26.13 6.05 -82.55
CA ASN A 289 -27.37 5.97 -81.79
C ASN A 289 -27.28 5.10 -80.51
N ILE A 290 -26.11 5.08 -79.87
CA ILE A 290 -25.92 4.59 -78.50
C ILE A 290 -25.38 5.75 -77.64
N ASN A 291 -26.12 6.12 -76.59
CA ASN A 291 -25.78 7.25 -75.73
C ASN A 291 -24.74 6.87 -74.66
N ASN A 292 -23.54 6.46 -75.08
CA ASN A 292 -22.45 6.03 -74.20
C ASN A 292 -21.10 6.68 -74.56
N ASP A 293 -21.13 7.81 -75.29
CA ASP A 293 -19.93 8.51 -75.75
C ASP A 293 -19.26 9.37 -74.67
N TYR A 294 -17.93 9.51 -74.80
CA TYR A 294 -17.08 10.34 -73.94
C TYR A 294 -16.13 11.19 -74.78
N ALA A 295 -15.79 12.38 -74.28
CA ALA A 295 -14.83 13.28 -74.92
C ALA A 295 -13.92 13.99 -73.89
N SER A 296 -12.73 14.41 -74.31
CA SER A 296 -11.78 15.17 -73.49
C SER A 296 -11.96 16.68 -73.69
N TYR A 297 -12.28 17.43 -72.62
CA TYR A 297 -12.36 18.90 -72.63
C TYR A 297 -11.42 19.53 -71.59
N SER A 298 -11.10 20.81 -71.76
CA SER A 298 -10.21 21.58 -70.87
C SER A 298 -10.81 22.93 -70.50
N GLY A 299 -10.80 23.27 -69.21
CA GLY A 299 -11.26 24.56 -68.70
C GLY A 299 -11.52 24.55 -67.19
N THR A 300 -11.60 25.74 -66.59
CA THR A 300 -12.19 25.91 -65.25
C THR A 300 -13.65 25.42 -65.19
N SER A 301 -14.30 25.30 -66.35
CA SER A 301 -15.60 24.67 -66.56
C SER A 301 -15.61 23.15 -66.31
N MET A 302 -14.47 22.47 -66.29
CA MET A 302 -14.33 21.05 -65.91
C MET A 302 -13.90 20.91 -64.43
N ALA A 303 -13.15 21.88 -63.90
CA ALA A 303 -12.76 21.90 -62.49
C ALA A 303 -13.93 22.25 -61.54
N ALA A 304 -14.81 23.18 -61.93
CA ALA A 304 -15.98 23.56 -61.15
C ALA A 304 -16.94 22.39 -60.82
N PRO A 305 -17.34 21.52 -61.77
CA PRO A 305 -18.15 20.35 -61.47
C PRO A 305 -17.43 19.33 -60.58
N TYR A 306 -16.11 19.21 -60.70
CA TYR A 306 -15.30 18.35 -59.82
C TYR A 306 -15.43 18.79 -58.34
N VAL A 307 -15.37 20.10 -58.08
CA VAL A 307 -15.61 20.66 -56.73
C VAL A 307 -17.08 20.55 -56.31
N ALA A 308 -18.03 20.63 -57.23
CA ALA A 308 -19.44 20.43 -56.93
C ALA A 308 -19.74 18.98 -56.48
N GLY A 309 -19.23 17.97 -57.20
CA GLY A 309 -19.30 16.57 -56.77
C GLY A 309 -18.55 16.33 -55.46
N ALA A 310 -17.37 16.93 -55.28
CA ALA A 310 -16.66 16.84 -54.01
C ALA A 310 -17.43 17.49 -52.83
N SER A 311 -18.28 18.49 -53.09
CA SER A 311 -19.07 19.16 -52.04
C SER A 311 -20.16 18.26 -51.46
N VAL A 312 -20.75 17.36 -52.26
CA VAL A 312 -21.75 16.40 -51.78
C VAL A 312 -21.09 15.22 -51.06
N ILE A 313 -19.91 14.76 -51.50
CA ILE A 313 -19.08 13.76 -50.79
C ILE A 313 -18.65 14.27 -49.41
N VAL A 314 -18.17 15.52 -49.32
CA VAL A 314 -17.82 16.15 -48.03
C VAL A 314 -19.06 16.34 -47.16
N ARG A 315 -20.23 16.68 -47.74
CA ARG A 315 -21.48 16.77 -46.98
C ARG A 315 -21.91 15.42 -46.40
N GLU A 316 -21.84 14.34 -47.18
CA GLU A 316 -22.19 12.97 -46.77
C GLU A 316 -21.35 12.52 -45.56
N ALA A 317 -20.03 12.76 -45.59
CA ALA A 317 -19.14 12.51 -44.46
C ALA A 317 -19.40 13.42 -43.24
N MET A 318 -19.79 14.69 -43.45
CA MET A 318 -20.21 15.57 -42.36
C MET A 318 -21.52 15.11 -41.71
N GLU A 319 -22.47 14.60 -42.50
CA GLU A 319 -23.73 14.05 -42.00
C GLU A 319 -23.49 12.76 -41.18
N PHE A 320 -22.63 11.87 -41.68
CA PHE A 320 -22.16 10.70 -40.93
C PHE A 320 -21.47 11.06 -39.59
N ALA A 321 -20.59 12.07 -39.61
CA ALA A 321 -19.92 12.58 -38.41
C ALA A 321 -20.83 13.47 -37.53
N GLY A 322 -22.15 13.47 -37.74
CA GLY A 322 -23.13 14.11 -36.87
C GLY A 322 -23.17 15.65 -36.93
N TYR A 323 -22.62 16.29 -37.96
CA TYR A 323 -22.61 17.75 -38.08
C TYR A 323 -24.02 18.30 -38.37
N ALA A 324 -24.52 19.14 -37.47
CA ALA A 324 -25.80 19.82 -37.65
C ALA A 324 -25.66 21.17 -38.35
N ASN A 325 -26.54 21.46 -39.33
CA ASN A 325 -26.58 22.69 -40.13
C ASN A 325 -25.35 22.86 -41.05
N ILE A 326 -25.08 21.87 -41.89
CA ILE A 326 -24.00 21.94 -42.88
C ILE A 326 -24.39 22.92 -43.99
N ASP A 327 -23.54 23.92 -44.24
CA ASP A 327 -23.74 24.97 -45.24
C ASP A 327 -22.50 25.13 -46.18
N GLN A 328 -22.56 26.09 -47.10
CA GLN A 328 -21.47 26.38 -48.03
C GLN A 328 -20.15 26.71 -47.31
N ASP A 329 -20.20 27.54 -46.27
CA ASP A 329 -19.00 28.02 -45.57
C ASP A 329 -18.35 26.90 -44.74
N ALA A 330 -19.15 26.00 -44.16
CA ALA A 330 -18.68 24.82 -43.44
C ALA A 330 -17.94 23.85 -44.39
N ILE A 331 -18.59 23.38 -45.46
CA ILE A 331 -18.00 22.49 -46.47
C ILE A 331 -16.74 23.14 -47.07
N TYR A 332 -16.83 24.42 -47.42
CA TYR A 332 -15.71 25.12 -48.06
C TYR A 332 -14.56 25.40 -47.10
N SER A 333 -14.84 25.61 -45.80
CA SER A 333 -13.81 25.71 -44.76
C SER A 333 -13.06 24.40 -44.56
N VAL A 334 -13.76 23.25 -44.56
CA VAL A 334 -13.11 21.92 -44.52
C VAL A 334 -12.17 21.77 -45.72
N MET A 335 -12.71 21.84 -46.95
CA MET A 335 -11.92 21.74 -48.19
C MET A 335 -10.74 22.71 -48.21
N ARG A 336 -10.92 23.97 -47.79
CA ARG A 336 -9.84 24.95 -47.76
C ARG A 336 -8.86 24.73 -46.62
N SER A 337 -9.22 24.10 -45.51
CA SER A 337 -8.27 23.86 -44.42
C SER A 337 -7.32 22.73 -44.79
N THR A 338 -7.85 21.64 -45.36
CA THR A 338 -7.12 20.41 -45.69
C THR A 338 -6.42 20.44 -47.07
N ALA A 339 -6.91 21.26 -48.01
CA ALA A 339 -6.31 21.44 -49.34
C ALA A 339 -4.79 21.66 -49.35
N ASP A 340 -4.08 20.89 -50.17
CA ASP A 340 -2.64 21.02 -50.42
C ASP A 340 -2.24 22.42 -50.88
N VAL A 341 -1.03 22.86 -50.50
CA VAL A 341 -0.59 24.25 -50.68
C VAL A 341 0.71 24.35 -51.46
N PHE A 342 0.61 24.75 -52.72
CA PHE A 342 1.75 25.08 -53.58
C PHE A 342 1.80 26.57 -53.95
N TYR A 343 2.83 26.98 -54.69
CA TYR A 343 3.01 28.34 -55.20
C TYR A 343 2.88 28.36 -56.72
N ASP A 344 2.09 29.27 -57.26
CA ASP A 344 2.04 29.53 -58.70
C ASP A 344 3.27 30.37 -59.10
N ASP A 345 4.24 29.77 -59.80
CA ASP A 345 5.50 30.43 -60.21
C ASP A 345 5.28 31.65 -61.13
N VAL A 346 4.10 31.80 -61.74
CA VAL A 346 3.77 32.91 -62.65
C VAL A 346 3.37 34.18 -61.88
N THR A 347 2.56 34.07 -60.83
CA THR A 347 2.03 35.22 -60.05
C THR A 347 2.57 35.31 -58.63
N GLY A 348 3.20 34.25 -58.12
CA GLY A 348 3.70 34.15 -56.75
C GLY A 348 2.62 33.95 -55.68
N ILE A 349 1.36 33.72 -56.06
CA ILE A 349 0.30 33.42 -55.08
C ILE A 349 0.47 32.00 -54.51
N LYS A 350 0.02 31.81 -53.27
CA LYS A 350 -0.28 30.47 -52.75
C LYS A 350 -1.61 30.00 -53.34
N VAL A 351 -1.61 28.79 -53.86
CA VAL A 351 -2.83 28.10 -54.33
C VAL A 351 -3.14 26.94 -53.42
N LYS A 352 -4.43 26.63 -53.32
CA LYS A 352 -4.97 25.49 -52.60
C LYS A 352 -5.59 24.52 -53.59
N SER A 353 -4.98 23.36 -53.79
CA SER A 353 -5.53 22.25 -54.56
C SER A 353 -6.44 21.41 -53.68
N LEU A 354 -7.62 21.04 -54.21
CA LEU A 354 -8.56 20.17 -53.53
C LEU A 354 -7.88 18.83 -53.19
N ASN A 355 -7.94 18.45 -51.92
CA ASN A 355 -7.57 17.12 -51.44
C ASN A 355 -8.80 16.59 -50.68
N ILE A 356 -9.45 15.57 -51.25
CA ILE A 356 -10.71 15.01 -50.74
C ILE A 356 -10.39 14.01 -49.63
N GLU A 357 -9.37 13.16 -49.79
CA GLU A 357 -8.88 12.27 -48.73
C GLU A 357 -8.61 13.06 -47.44
N ALA A 358 -7.76 14.09 -47.50
CA ALA A 358 -7.46 14.92 -46.34
C ALA A 358 -8.69 15.65 -45.77
N ALA A 359 -9.69 15.97 -46.59
CA ALA A 359 -10.96 16.54 -46.12
C ALA A 359 -11.79 15.51 -45.33
N ILE A 360 -12.01 14.31 -45.88
CA ILE A 360 -12.82 13.25 -45.27
C ILE A 360 -12.12 12.70 -44.02
N ASN A 361 -10.82 12.43 -44.08
CA ASN A 361 -10.00 11.99 -42.93
C ASN A 361 -9.93 13.05 -41.80
N SER A 362 -10.40 14.29 -42.02
CA SER A 362 -10.52 15.33 -40.98
C SER A 362 -11.91 15.43 -40.35
N LEU A 363 -12.88 14.67 -40.88
CA LEU A 363 -14.28 14.63 -40.45
C LEU A 363 -14.66 13.31 -39.79
N MET A 364 -14.17 12.19 -40.33
CA MET A 364 -14.45 10.85 -39.81
C MET A 364 -13.91 10.71 -38.38
N PRO A 365 -14.60 9.95 -37.51
CA PRO A 365 -14.04 9.56 -36.22
C PRO A 365 -12.78 8.71 -36.42
N THR A 366 -11.91 8.69 -35.40
CA THR A 366 -10.84 7.70 -35.31
C THR A 366 -11.41 6.36 -34.91
N ASP A 367 -10.87 5.27 -35.48
CA ASP A 367 -10.82 3.92 -34.89
C ASP A 367 -10.75 4.01 -33.35
N ASP A 368 -11.75 3.43 -32.67
CA ASP A 368 -11.96 3.53 -31.23
C ASP A 368 -11.60 2.23 -30.47
N TYR A 369 -11.48 1.09 -31.15
CA TYR A 369 -11.01 -0.17 -30.56
C TYR A 369 -9.80 -0.79 -31.29
N GLY A 370 -9.99 -1.71 -32.24
CA GLY A 370 -8.85 -2.21 -33.03
C GLY A 370 -8.95 -3.61 -33.67
N ASP A 371 -8.55 -3.64 -34.94
CA ASP A 371 -8.58 -4.70 -35.98
C ASP A 371 -8.13 -6.13 -35.65
N SER A 372 -7.71 -6.48 -34.42
CA SER A 372 -7.08 -7.80 -34.18
C SER A 372 -7.11 -8.30 -32.74
N ASN A 373 -7.03 -9.62 -32.56
CA ASN A 373 -6.79 -10.26 -31.25
C ASN A 373 -5.55 -9.74 -30.50
N GLY A 374 -4.59 -9.09 -31.19
CA GLY A 374 -3.38 -8.51 -30.58
C GLY A 374 -3.53 -7.04 -30.16
N SER A 375 -4.65 -6.41 -30.51
CA SER A 375 -5.06 -5.03 -30.21
C SER A 375 -6.44 -4.95 -29.58
N ALA A 376 -7.04 -6.11 -29.24
CA ALA A 376 -8.43 -6.21 -28.82
C ALA A 376 -8.70 -5.46 -27.51
N TYR A 377 -9.89 -4.87 -27.41
CA TYR A 377 -10.34 -4.20 -26.19
C TYR A 377 -10.81 -5.23 -25.16
N ASP A 378 -10.16 -5.23 -24.00
CA ASP A 378 -10.44 -6.23 -22.97
C ASP A 378 -11.65 -5.85 -22.11
N LEU A 379 -12.75 -6.58 -22.30
CA LEU A 379 -13.92 -6.57 -21.44
C LEU A 379 -13.65 -7.30 -20.10
N GLY A 380 -12.48 -7.94 -19.95
CA GLY A 380 -12.04 -8.56 -18.72
C GLY A 380 -12.72 -9.92 -18.49
N MET A 381 -13.39 -10.09 -17.34
CA MET A 381 -14.06 -11.34 -16.99
C MET A 381 -15.58 -11.18 -17.00
N LEU A 382 -16.26 -11.94 -17.85
CA LEU A 382 -17.72 -11.85 -18.00
C LEU A 382 -18.45 -12.87 -17.11
N PHE A 383 -19.27 -12.34 -16.20
CA PHE A 383 -20.16 -13.06 -15.27
C PHE A 383 -21.51 -12.32 -15.06
N ALA A 384 -21.63 -11.11 -15.60
CA ALA A 384 -22.79 -10.23 -15.56
C ALA A 384 -22.81 -9.42 -16.86
N ASP A 385 -23.94 -8.77 -17.14
CA ASP A 385 -24.18 -8.11 -18.42
C ASP A 385 -23.24 -6.90 -18.61
N ALA A 386 -22.56 -6.83 -19.75
CA ALA A 386 -21.67 -5.73 -20.13
C ALA A 386 -22.25 -4.93 -21.30
N SER A 387 -21.83 -3.68 -21.48
CA SER A 387 -22.28 -2.82 -22.58
C SER A 387 -21.13 -1.95 -23.11
N VAL A 388 -21.01 -1.80 -24.43
CA VAL A 388 -19.93 -1.05 -25.09
C VAL A 388 -20.42 -0.35 -26.37
N ASP A 389 -20.19 0.97 -26.45
CA ASP A 389 -20.51 1.81 -27.61
C ASP A 389 -19.29 1.99 -28.52
N GLY A 390 -19.47 2.06 -29.84
CA GLY A 390 -18.37 2.28 -30.80
C GLY A 390 -18.80 2.61 -32.23
N ALA A 391 -17.83 2.68 -33.16
CA ALA A 391 -18.08 3.11 -34.54
C ALA A 391 -17.24 2.37 -35.60
N ILE A 392 -17.93 1.62 -36.48
CA ILE A 392 -17.34 1.14 -37.74
C ILE A 392 -17.19 2.35 -38.68
N ALA A 393 -16.00 2.96 -38.64
CA ALA A 393 -15.66 4.24 -39.24
C ALA A 393 -15.09 4.13 -40.66
N SER A 394 -14.65 2.93 -41.06
CA SER A 394 -14.17 2.57 -42.39
C SER A 394 -14.76 1.24 -42.89
N LEU A 395 -14.67 0.97 -44.19
CA LEU A 395 -15.10 -0.29 -44.81
C LEU A 395 -14.13 -1.47 -44.53
N THR A 396 -13.00 -1.18 -43.89
CA THR A 396 -11.99 -2.16 -43.47
C THR A 396 -11.93 -2.38 -41.97
N ASP A 397 -12.70 -1.59 -41.19
CA ASP A 397 -12.73 -1.63 -39.72
C ASP A 397 -13.13 -2.99 -39.17
N THR A 398 -12.57 -3.37 -38.03
CA THR A 398 -12.96 -4.59 -37.30
C THR A 398 -12.75 -4.42 -35.78
N ASP A 399 -13.79 -4.06 -35.05
CA ASP A 399 -13.70 -3.92 -33.60
C ASP A 399 -13.63 -5.28 -32.91
N VAL A 400 -12.45 -5.62 -32.39
CA VAL A 400 -12.22 -6.86 -31.66
C VAL A 400 -12.25 -6.63 -30.15
N PHE A 401 -13.17 -7.32 -29.47
CA PHE A 401 -13.29 -7.38 -28.02
C PHE A 401 -12.70 -8.69 -27.51
N SER A 402 -11.94 -8.66 -26.40
CA SER A 402 -11.54 -9.87 -25.67
C SER A 402 -12.30 -10.00 -24.35
N PHE A 403 -12.53 -11.25 -23.91
CA PHE A 403 -12.96 -11.54 -22.55
C PHE A 403 -12.54 -12.95 -22.13
N THR A 404 -12.45 -13.20 -20.83
CA THR A 404 -12.27 -14.54 -20.26
C THR A 404 -13.56 -14.98 -19.57
N ALA A 405 -14.05 -16.17 -19.92
CA ALA A 405 -15.28 -16.72 -19.35
C ALA A 405 -15.02 -17.29 -17.93
N LEU A 406 -15.87 -16.95 -16.96
CA LEU A 406 -15.76 -17.47 -15.58
C LEU A 406 -16.48 -18.80 -15.36
N VAL A 407 -17.47 -19.13 -16.19
CA VAL A 407 -18.23 -20.39 -16.14
C VAL A 407 -18.42 -20.99 -17.53
N ASP A 408 -18.83 -22.25 -17.59
CA ASP A 408 -19.43 -22.84 -18.79
C ASP A 408 -20.85 -22.28 -18.98
N GLY A 409 -21.19 -21.77 -20.17
CA GLY A 409 -22.50 -21.14 -20.42
C GLY A 409 -22.71 -20.65 -21.85
N ASP A 410 -23.84 -20.02 -22.14
CA ASP A 410 -24.05 -19.24 -23.36
C ASP A 410 -23.72 -17.76 -23.09
N VAL A 411 -22.97 -17.11 -23.98
CA VAL A 411 -22.78 -15.64 -24.02
C VAL A 411 -23.42 -15.12 -25.30
N THR A 412 -24.15 -14.01 -25.20
CA THR A 412 -24.85 -13.40 -26.34
C THR A 412 -24.50 -11.92 -26.47
N PHE A 413 -23.82 -11.56 -27.55
CA PHE A 413 -23.55 -10.19 -27.96
C PHE A 413 -24.73 -9.71 -28.83
N THR A 414 -25.29 -8.54 -28.55
CA THR A 414 -26.40 -7.93 -29.31
C THR A 414 -26.06 -6.48 -29.61
N ALA A 415 -26.02 -6.10 -30.89
CA ALA A 415 -25.76 -4.73 -31.32
C ALA A 415 -27.07 -4.01 -31.71
N ASP A 416 -27.35 -2.87 -31.09
CA ASP A 416 -28.26 -1.85 -31.65
C ASP A 416 -27.42 -0.93 -32.57
N THR A 417 -27.81 -0.78 -33.84
CA THR A 417 -26.95 -0.17 -34.88
C THR A 417 -27.61 1.01 -35.57
N THR A 418 -26.79 1.88 -36.17
CA THR A 418 -27.23 3.11 -36.83
C THR A 418 -26.61 3.27 -38.22
N HIS A 419 -27.14 4.23 -38.99
CA HIS A 419 -26.72 4.53 -40.36
C HIS A 419 -26.86 3.30 -41.28
N SER A 420 -25.77 2.81 -41.86
CA SER A 420 -25.75 1.67 -42.79
C SER A 420 -25.16 0.39 -42.19
N LEU A 421 -24.84 0.39 -40.88
CA LEU A 421 -24.16 -0.72 -40.23
C LEU A 421 -25.09 -1.94 -40.03
N ASP A 422 -24.99 -2.87 -40.96
CA ASP A 422 -25.50 -4.24 -40.87
C ASP A 422 -24.44 -5.13 -40.18
N ALA A 423 -24.78 -5.77 -39.05
CA ALA A 423 -23.80 -6.37 -38.15
C ALA A 423 -23.33 -7.76 -38.59
N SER A 424 -22.01 -7.92 -38.78
CA SER A 424 -21.36 -9.16 -39.20
C SER A 424 -20.30 -9.57 -38.18
N TRP A 425 -20.51 -10.73 -37.56
CA TRP A 425 -19.71 -11.18 -36.42
C TRP A 425 -18.69 -12.28 -36.72
N THR A 426 -17.59 -12.24 -35.96
CA THR A 426 -16.59 -13.31 -35.85
C THR A 426 -16.29 -13.62 -34.38
N VAL A 427 -15.97 -14.89 -34.09
CA VAL A 427 -15.55 -15.37 -32.77
C VAL A 427 -14.36 -16.30 -32.94
N SER A 428 -13.34 -16.15 -32.10
CA SER A 428 -12.22 -17.09 -32.01
C SER A 428 -11.79 -17.33 -30.57
N ASN A 429 -11.43 -18.57 -30.26
CA ASN A 429 -10.63 -18.93 -29.09
C ASN A 429 -9.42 -19.76 -29.55
N ASN A 430 -8.64 -20.32 -28.61
CA ASN A 430 -7.47 -21.13 -28.93
C ASN A 430 -7.78 -22.50 -29.61
N ALA A 431 -9.04 -22.85 -29.85
CA ALA A 431 -9.48 -24.16 -30.34
C ALA A 431 -10.44 -24.14 -31.56
N ALA A 432 -11.21 -23.07 -31.76
CA ALA A 432 -12.23 -22.96 -32.80
C ALA A 432 -12.48 -21.51 -33.25
N ASN A 433 -12.88 -21.36 -34.51
CA ASN A 433 -13.38 -20.11 -35.08
C ASN A 433 -14.83 -20.29 -35.55
N VAL A 434 -15.68 -19.30 -35.27
CA VAL A 434 -17.02 -19.13 -35.85
C VAL A 434 -17.05 -17.77 -36.54
N SER A 435 -17.62 -17.68 -37.75
CA SER A 435 -17.52 -16.47 -38.58
C SER A 435 -18.66 -16.38 -39.58
N GLY A 436 -19.17 -15.17 -39.83
CA GLY A 436 -20.20 -14.94 -40.84
C GLY A 436 -21.60 -15.26 -40.34
N LEU A 437 -21.95 -14.69 -39.18
CA LEU A 437 -23.33 -14.60 -38.73
C LEU A 437 -23.81 -13.15 -38.97
N GLU A 438 -24.53 -12.96 -40.07
CA GLU A 438 -25.27 -11.74 -40.43
C GLU A 438 -26.52 -11.67 -39.52
N SER A 439 -26.44 -10.92 -38.43
CA SER A 439 -27.46 -10.90 -37.36
C SER A 439 -27.17 -9.82 -36.32
N ASP A 440 -28.19 -9.06 -35.92
CA ASP A 440 -28.16 -8.10 -34.80
C ASP A 440 -27.62 -8.74 -33.49
N ALA A 441 -27.76 -10.07 -33.33
CA ALA A 441 -27.23 -10.82 -32.19
C ALA A 441 -26.40 -12.06 -32.58
N LEU A 442 -25.29 -12.25 -31.88
CA LEU A 442 -24.36 -13.38 -31.91
C LEU A 442 -24.48 -14.13 -30.57
N SER A 443 -24.76 -15.44 -30.58
CA SER A 443 -24.84 -16.26 -29.36
C SER A 443 -23.99 -17.53 -29.50
N PHE A 444 -23.14 -17.82 -28.51
CA PHE A 444 -22.23 -18.97 -28.52
C PHE A 444 -21.90 -19.51 -27.11
N GLN A 445 -21.52 -20.78 -27.06
CA GLN A 445 -21.11 -21.46 -25.83
C GLN A 445 -19.66 -21.10 -25.48
N VAL A 446 -19.41 -20.82 -24.20
CA VAL A 446 -18.08 -20.57 -23.61
C VAL A 446 -17.70 -21.66 -22.59
N THR A 447 -16.40 -21.78 -22.31
CA THR A 447 -15.83 -22.70 -21.30
C THR A 447 -15.07 -21.91 -20.24
N ALA A 448 -15.23 -22.28 -18.97
CA ALA A 448 -14.58 -21.60 -17.85
C ALA A 448 -13.05 -21.55 -18.00
N GLY A 449 -12.47 -20.38 -17.80
CA GLY A 449 -11.03 -20.12 -17.90
C GLY A 449 -10.49 -19.92 -19.32
N GLU A 450 -11.32 -20.05 -20.37
CA GLU A 450 -10.90 -19.71 -21.73
C GLU A 450 -11.12 -18.23 -22.06
N THR A 451 -10.14 -17.62 -22.74
CA THR A 451 -10.25 -16.30 -23.36
C THR A 451 -10.79 -16.41 -24.79
N TYR A 452 -11.81 -15.61 -25.08
CA TYR A 452 -12.48 -15.48 -26.38
C TYR A 452 -12.21 -14.09 -26.95
N TYR A 453 -12.20 -14.01 -28.29
CA TYR A 453 -12.12 -12.77 -29.05
C TYR A 453 -13.30 -12.69 -29.99
N VAL A 454 -14.08 -11.60 -29.90
CA VAL A 454 -15.28 -11.35 -30.70
C VAL A 454 -15.03 -10.11 -31.55
N GLY A 455 -15.02 -10.28 -32.88
CA GLY A 455 -14.84 -9.19 -33.82
C GLY A 455 -16.16 -8.78 -34.47
N LEU A 456 -16.54 -7.51 -34.36
CA LEU A 456 -17.64 -6.89 -35.11
C LEU A 456 -17.10 -6.26 -36.39
N THR A 457 -17.84 -6.43 -37.49
CA THR A 457 -17.61 -5.82 -38.81
C THR A 457 -18.96 -5.42 -39.41
N SER A 458 -18.98 -4.71 -40.55
CA SER A 458 -20.23 -4.49 -41.30
C SER A 458 -20.22 -5.01 -42.73
N THR A 459 -21.37 -5.54 -43.12
CA THR A 459 -21.74 -5.92 -44.50
C THR A 459 -22.53 -4.84 -45.24
N GLY A 460 -23.05 -3.82 -44.53
CA GLY A 460 -23.95 -2.79 -45.07
C GLY A 460 -23.29 -1.43 -45.29
N GLY A 461 -22.25 -1.10 -44.53
CA GLY A 461 -21.52 0.16 -44.61
C GLY A 461 -21.14 0.69 -43.23
N LEU A 462 -20.85 1.99 -43.16
CA LEU A 462 -20.40 2.65 -41.94
C LEU A 462 -21.56 2.89 -40.96
N GLY A 463 -21.24 2.98 -39.66
CA GLY A 463 -22.19 3.43 -38.63
C GLY A 463 -21.67 3.32 -37.20
N TYR A 464 -22.52 3.70 -36.26
CA TYR A 464 -22.30 3.56 -34.82
C TYR A 464 -23.15 2.42 -34.27
N TYR A 465 -22.65 1.76 -33.23
CA TYR A 465 -23.34 0.69 -32.51
C TYR A 465 -23.30 0.89 -31.00
N SER A 466 -24.21 0.19 -30.31
CA SER A 466 -24.15 -0.10 -28.88
C SER A 466 -24.32 -1.61 -28.71
N ILE A 467 -23.32 -2.29 -28.16
CA ILE A 467 -23.31 -3.74 -27.95
C ILE A 467 -23.65 -4.04 -26.49
N ASP A 468 -24.78 -4.69 -26.24
CA ASP A 468 -25.08 -5.33 -24.96
C ASP A 468 -24.63 -6.81 -25.00
N VAL A 469 -24.02 -7.29 -23.92
CA VAL A 469 -23.44 -8.64 -23.80
C VAL A 469 -24.10 -9.39 -22.64
N ASP A 470 -25.17 -10.14 -22.94
CA ASP A 470 -25.89 -11.00 -21.99
C ASP A 470 -25.04 -12.25 -21.65
N VAL A 471 -24.88 -12.56 -20.36
CA VAL A 471 -24.23 -13.80 -19.89
C VAL A 471 -25.25 -14.74 -19.29
N ALA A 472 -25.56 -15.85 -19.96
CA ALA A 472 -26.46 -16.88 -19.44
C ALA A 472 -25.72 -17.83 -18.46
N VAL A 473 -25.23 -17.26 -17.35
CA VAL A 473 -24.61 -17.97 -16.21
C VAL A 473 -25.57 -19.04 -15.66
N GLY A 474 -25.14 -20.30 -15.73
CA GLY A 474 -25.85 -21.44 -15.14
C GLY A 474 -25.52 -21.59 -13.66
N ASP A 475 -26.27 -20.88 -12.80
CA ASP A 475 -26.07 -20.74 -11.34
C ASP A 475 -24.71 -20.08 -11.00
N GLY A 476 -24.74 -18.88 -10.40
CA GLY A 476 -23.58 -18.00 -10.27
C GLY A 476 -22.46 -18.48 -9.33
N VAL A 477 -21.30 -17.81 -9.40
CA VAL A 477 -20.06 -18.15 -8.68
C VAL A 477 -20.31 -18.45 -7.19
N ASP A 478 -20.00 -19.67 -6.75
CA ASP A 478 -19.97 -20.03 -5.33
C ASP A 478 -18.82 -19.27 -4.63
N TYR A 479 -19.14 -18.46 -3.62
CA TYR A 479 -18.18 -17.74 -2.79
C TYR A 479 -18.45 -17.95 -1.30
N PHE A 480 -17.40 -17.86 -0.49
CA PHE A 480 -17.49 -17.83 0.97
C PHE A 480 -17.73 -16.40 1.45
N ASP A 481 -18.93 -16.10 1.94
CA ASP A 481 -19.23 -14.79 2.56
C ASP A 481 -18.71 -14.77 4.01
N LEU A 482 -17.68 -13.97 4.25
CA LEU A 482 -17.12 -13.73 5.58
C LEU A 482 -17.82 -12.57 6.30
N GLY A 483 -18.62 -11.78 5.59
CA GLY A 483 -19.26 -10.57 6.13
C GLY A 483 -18.23 -9.50 6.52
N ALA A 484 -18.54 -8.75 7.58
CA ALA A 484 -17.63 -7.73 8.11
C ALA A 484 -16.48 -8.38 8.90
N VAL A 485 -15.23 -8.16 8.47
CA VAL A 485 -14.05 -8.82 9.05
C VAL A 485 -13.10 -7.82 9.72
N ASP A 486 -12.89 -7.99 11.02
CA ASP A 486 -11.77 -7.39 11.76
C ASP A 486 -10.50 -8.24 11.61
N PHE A 487 -10.60 -9.53 11.92
CA PHE A 487 -9.57 -10.54 11.67
C PHE A 487 -10.22 -11.89 11.35
N ALA A 488 -9.67 -12.62 10.38
CA ALA A 488 -10.02 -14.00 10.10
C ALA A 488 -8.81 -14.77 9.54
N GLU A 489 -8.61 -16.01 9.98
CA GLU A 489 -7.67 -16.96 9.37
C GLU A 489 -8.42 -18.26 9.06
N MET A 490 -8.45 -18.63 7.77
CA MET A 490 -9.07 -19.85 7.26
C MET A 490 -7.97 -20.86 6.96
N ALA A 491 -8.06 -22.05 7.56
CA ALA A 491 -7.00 -23.05 7.47
C ALA A 491 -7.09 -23.87 6.18
N ALA A 492 -5.95 -24.27 5.63
CA ALA A 492 -5.85 -25.11 4.43
C ALA A 492 -6.75 -26.36 4.38
N ALA A 493 -7.12 -26.93 5.54
CA ALA A 493 -8.02 -28.08 5.60
C ALA A 493 -9.46 -27.79 5.12
N ASP A 494 -9.87 -26.52 5.06
CA ASP A 494 -11.17 -26.06 4.59
C ASP A 494 -11.17 -25.72 3.08
N HIS A 495 -10.02 -25.79 2.41
CA HIS A 495 -9.82 -25.43 1.00
C HIS A 495 -9.32 -26.62 0.18
N THR A 496 -10.02 -26.99 -0.90
CA THR A 496 -9.67 -28.18 -1.70
C THR A 496 -9.41 -27.88 -3.18
N GLY A 497 -8.30 -27.17 -3.46
CA GLY A 497 -7.61 -27.12 -4.76
C GLY A 497 -8.40 -26.54 -5.96
N GLY A 498 -7.93 -25.41 -6.49
CA GLY A 498 -8.59 -24.64 -7.55
C GLY A 498 -9.07 -23.27 -7.05
N ASP A 499 -9.74 -22.53 -7.93
CA ASP A 499 -10.23 -21.17 -7.66
C ASP A 499 -11.20 -21.13 -6.46
N HIS A 500 -10.87 -20.32 -5.46
CA HIS A 500 -11.73 -20.02 -4.31
C HIS A 500 -12.04 -18.52 -4.24
N TRP A 501 -13.33 -18.19 -4.10
CA TRP A 501 -13.82 -16.82 -3.99
C TRP A 501 -14.32 -16.51 -2.57
N TYR A 502 -14.05 -15.29 -2.10
CA TYR A 502 -14.44 -14.80 -0.79
C TYR A 502 -15.12 -13.44 -0.93
N ARG A 503 -16.30 -13.25 -0.33
CA ARG A 503 -16.92 -11.92 -0.15
C ARG A 503 -16.54 -11.40 1.23
N ILE A 504 -16.01 -10.19 1.30
CA ILE A 504 -15.60 -9.52 2.53
C ILE A 504 -16.12 -8.09 2.53
N GLU A 505 -16.49 -7.60 3.72
CA GLU A 505 -16.94 -6.25 4.00
C GLU A 505 -15.95 -5.61 5.00
N ALA A 506 -15.48 -4.40 4.71
CA ALA A 506 -14.55 -3.68 5.59
C ALA A 506 -15.27 -3.23 6.86
N SER A 507 -14.87 -3.75 8.03
CA SER A 507 -15.53 -3.42 9.30
C SER A 507 -15.30 -1.98 9.79
N ARG A 508 -14.23 -1.34 9.31
CA ARG A 508 -13.73 -0.03 9.74
C ARG A 508 -12.91 0.65 8.63
N ASP A 509 -12.79 1.97 8.70
CA ASP A 509 -11.88 2.75 7.84
C ASP A 509 -10.43 2.33 8.15
N GLY A 510 -9.63 1.94 7.16
CA GLY A 510 -8.28 1.46 7.45
C GLY A 510 -7.56 0.78 6.29
N ALA A 511 -6.42 0.15 6.60
CA ALA A 511 -5.74 -0.74 5.66
C ALA A 511 -6.23 -2.18 5.87
N MET A 512 -6.89 -2.73 4.85
CA MET A 512 -7.32 -4.13 4.81
C MET A 512 -6.26 -4.98 4.11
N THR A 513 -5.75 -5.97 4.84
CA THR A 513 -4.65 -6.84 4.43
C THR A 513 -5.18 -8.24 4.14
N PHE A 514 -4.69 -8.84 3.06
CA PHE A 514 -5.01 -10.19 2.62
C PHE A 514 -3.71 -10.95 2.37
N GLU A 515 -3.53 -12.11 3.01
CA GLU A 515 -2.33 -12.96 2.88
C GLU A 515 -2.72 -14.42 2.54
N SER A 516 -2.03 -15.04 1.58
CA SER A 516 -2.13 -16.46 1.23
C SER A 516 -0.91 -17.21 1.75
N LEU A 517 -1.10 -18.06 2.76
CA LEU A 517 -0.03 -18.76 3.44
C LEU A 517 0.01 -20.22 2.96
N PHE A 518 1.05 -20.63 2.23
CA PHE A 518 1.10 -21.98 1.64
C PHE A 518 2.48 -22.63 1.53
N SER A 519 2.48 -23.95 1.37
CA SER A 519 3.69 -24.72 1.06
C SER A 519 4.14 -24.50 -0.40
N GLN A 520 5.19 -23.70 -0.57
CA GLN A 520 5.95 -23.49 -1.81
C GLN A 520 6.56 -24.78 -2.42
N ALA A 521 6.44 -25.92 -1.74
CA ALA A 521 6.86 -27.23 -2.25
C ALA A 521 5.73 -28.00 -2.94
N ASP A 522 4.47 -27.63 -2.70
CA ASP A 522 3.28 -28.38 -3.09
C ASP A 522 2.45 -27.67 -4.18
N GLY A 523 2.72 -26.38 -4.43
CA GLY A 523 2.12 -25.61 -5.53
C GLY A 523 2.45 -24.12 -5.43
N ASP A 524 1.76 -23.35 -6.25
CA ASP A 524 1.85 -21.89 -6.40
C ASP A 524 0.43 -21.30 -6.24
N VAL A 525 0.33 -20.03 -5.86
CA VAL A 525 -0.95 -19.33 -5.66
C VAL A 525 -0.86 -17.89 -6.21
N ASP A 526 -1.97 -17.36 -6.71
CA ASP A 526 -2.14 -15.92 -6.99
C ASP A 526 -3.31 -15.38 -6.15
N LEU A 527 -3.18 -14.15 -5.64
CA LEU A 527 -4.27 -13.38 -5.04
C LEU A 527 -4.73 -12.25 -5.98
N GLN A 528 -6.04 -12.16 -6.21
CA GLN A 528 -6.68 -11.07 -6.95
C GLN A 528 -7.82 -10.50 -6.11
N VAL A 529 -7.89 -9.17 -6.00
CA VAL A 529 -8.94 -8.45 -5.27
C VAL A 529 -9.76 -7.62 -6.26
N TYR A 530 -11.08 -7.74 -6.17
CA TYR A 530 -12.07 -7.09 -7.03
C TYR A 530 -13.03 -6.22 -6.21
N ASN A 531 -13.66 -5.26 -6.87
CA ASN A 531 -14.70 -4.40 -6.29
C ASN A 531 -16.02 -5.14 -6.00
N GLU A 532 -16.98 -4.48 -5.34
CA GLU A 532 -18.30 -5.04 -5.01
C GLU A 532 -19.02 -5.63 -6.23
N SER A 533 -18.92 -5.00 -7.40
CA SER A 533 -19.56 -5.49 -8.63
C SER A 533 -18.79 -6.63 -9.31
N MET A 534 -17.65 -7.07 -8.76
CA MET A 534 -16.68 -8.04 -9.33
C MET A 534 -16.11 -7.67 -10.72
N SER A 535 -16.51 -6.53 -11.30
CA SER A 535 -16.21 -6.14 -12.67
C SER A 535 -14.88 -5.38 -12.84
N GLN A 536 -14.26 -4.96 -11.73
CA GLN A 536 -12.96 -4.30 -11.74
C GLN A 536 -12.03 -4.96 -10.73
N MET A 537 -10.87 -5.43 -11.19
CA MET A 537 -9.76 -5.79 -10.32
C MET A 537 -9.14 -4.52 -9.72
N LEU A 538 -9.03 -4.47 -8.40
CA LEU A 538 -8.47 -3.38 -7.62
C LEU A 538 -6.97 -3.55 -7.41
N MET A 539 -6.53 -4.77 -7.11
CA MET A 539 -5.12 -5.13 -6.94
C MET A 539 -4.92 -6.64 -7.14
N GLN A 540 -3.69 -7.05 -7.47
CA GLN A 540 -3.27 -8.45 -7.47
C GLN A 540 -1.86 -8.61 -6.90
N ALA A 541 -1.57 -9.79 -6.38
CA ALA A 541 -0.24 -10.26 -6.03
C ALA A 541 -0.05 -11.68 -6.59
N SER A 542 1.15 -11.96 -7.09
CA SER A 542 1.49 -13.15 -7.89
C SER A 542 3.01 -13.33 -7.82
N SER A 543 3.50 -14.39 -7.17
CA SER A 543 4.94 -14.57 -6.95
C SER A 543 5.36 -16.01 -6.66
N VAL A 544 6.10 -16.62 -7.59
CA VAL A 544 6.57 -18.02 -7.56
C VAL A 544 7.64 -18.35 -6.48
N THR A 545 7.78 -17.53 -5.43
CA THR A 545 8.88 -17.59 -4.45
C THR A 545 8.55 -17.28 -3.00
N ASP A 546 7.38 -16.72 -2.72
CA ASP A 546 6.96 -16.17 -1.43
C ASP A 546 5.43 -16.17 -1.34
N ASN A 547 4.88 -15.88 -0.17
CA ASN A 547 3.43 -15.83 0.05
C ASN A 547 2.88 -14.52 -0.54
N GLU A 548 1.77 -14.58 -1.28
CA GLU A 548 1.15 -13.36 -1.81
C GLU A 548 0.52 -12.54 -0.68
N ARG A 549 0.62 -11.22 -0.83
CA ARG A 549 -0.01 -10.24 0.05
C ARG A 549 -0.57 -9.08 -0.75
N VAL A 550 -1.76 -8.64 -0.37
CA VAL A 550 -2.43 -7.44 -0.90
C VAL A 550 -2.83 -6.55 0.28
N ASP A 551 -2.38 -5.30 0.27
CA ASP A 551 -2.77 -4.25 1.22
C ASP A 551 -3.60 -3.19 0.50
N LEU A 552 -4.85 -2.98 0.91
CA LEU A 552 -5.80 -2.07 0.27
C LEU A 552 -6.46 -1.14 1.29
N ALA A 553 -6.43 0.17 1.05
CA ALA A 553 -7.18 1.13 1.88
C ALA A 553 -8.67 1.12 1.49
N LEU A 554 -9.55 0.97 2.49
CA LEU A 554 -11.01 0.89 2.33
C LEU A 554 -11.73 1.73 3.40
N ASP A 555 -12.92 2.24 3.08
CA ASP A 555 -13.83 2.91 4.01
C ASP A 555 -14.76 1.87 4.69
N ALA A 556 -15.28 2.16 5.88
CA ALA A 556 -16.14 1.25 6.63
C ALA A 556 -17.45 0.92 5.87
N GLY A 557 -17.64 -0.36 5.56
CA GLY A 557 -18.77 -0.88 4.79
C GLY A 557 -18.47 -1.10 3.30
N ASP A 558 -17.28 -0.80 2.81
CA ASP A 558 -16.86 -1.20 1.46
C ASP A 558 -16.85 -2.73 1.31
N VAL A 559 -17.33 -3.22 0.17
CA VAL A 559 -17.40 -4.66 -0.13
C VAL A 559 -16.39 -5.00 -1.23
N VAL A 560 -15.59 -6.02 -1.00
CA VAL A 560 -14.60 -6.55 -1.95
C VAL A 560 -14.73 -8.06 -2.11
N TYR A 561 -14.29 -8.54 -3.27
CA TYR A 561 -14.22 -9.97 -3.58
C TYR A 561 -12.77 -10.38 -3.78
N ILE A 562 -12.31 -11.36 -3.01
CA ILE A 562 -10.98 -11.98 -3.21
C ILE A 562 -11.16 -13.26 -4.02
N ARG A 563 -10.26 -13.48 -4.97
CA ARG A 563 -10.04 -14.75 -5.64
C ARG A 563 -8.64 -15.24 -5.30
N ALA A 564 -8.56 -16.42 -4.70
CA ALA A 564 -7.33 -17.20 -4.61
C ALA A 564 -7.31 -18.19 -5.78
N ILE A 565 -6.25 -18.18 -6.58
CA ILE A 565 -6.08 -19.03 -7.77
C ILE A 565 -4.92 -19.98 -7.53
N GLY A 566 -5.09 -21.28 -7.73
CA GLY A 566 -3.97 -22.22 -7.70
C GLY A 566 -4.38 -23.68 -7.56
N ASP A 567 -3.53 -24.58 -8.07
CA ASP A 567 -3.63 -26.02 -7.85
C ASP A 567 -3.15 -26.44 -6.44
N ASN A 568 -2.57 -25.52 -5.66
CA ASN A 568 -2.07 -25.82 -4.32
C ASN A 568 -3.23 -26.17 -3.36
N THR A 569 -3.07 -27.24 -2.57
CA THR A 569 -4.06 -27.72 -1.60
C THR A 569 -3.68 -27.43 -0.15
N ASP A 570 -2.58 -26.72 0.10
CA ASP A 570 -2.08 -26.36 1.43
C ASP A 570 -2.11 -24.83 1.63
N VAL A 571 -3.23 -24.19 1.29
CA VAL A 571 -3.39 -22.72 1.25
C VAL A 571 -4.29 -22.25 2.39
N SER A 572 -3.75 -21.48 3.32
CA SER A 572 -4.53 -20.81 4.38
C SER A 572 -4.67 -19.33 4.06
N ILE A 573 -5.89 -18.80 4.11
CA ILE A 573 -6.19 -17.39 3.79
C ILE A 573 -6.35 -16.60 5.07
N ARG A 574 -5.60 -15.51 5.21
CA ARG A 574 -5.68 -14.57 6.33
C ARG A 574 -6.17 -13.21 5.85
N VAL A 575 -7.07 -12.61 6.61
CA VAL A 575 -7.71 -11.32 6.35
C VAL A 575 -7.65 -10.47 7.62
N ALA A 576 -7.21 -9.21 7.52
CA ALA A 576 -7.09 -8.31 8.65
C ALA A 576 -7.48 -6.87 8.29
N ASN A 577 -8.30 -6.21 9.11
CA ASN A 577 -8.56 -4.78 9.10
C ASN A 577 -8.32 -4.24 10.53
N LEU A 578 -7.05 -4.18 10.92
CA LEU A 578 -6.63 -3.98 12.30
C LEU A 578 -5.90 -2.64 12.54
N ILE A 579 -5.58 -1.89 11.48
CA ILE A 579 -4.80 -0.64 11.57
C ILE A 579 -5.43 0.53 10.82
N GLU A 580 -5.44 1.70 11.48
CA GLU A 580 -5.80 3.00 10.89
C GLU A 580 -4.60 3.95 11.05
N GLN A 581 -3.99 4.43 9.96
CA GLN A 581 -2.95 5.46 10.02
C GLN A 581 -3.51 6.85 9.69
N GLN A 582 -3.34 7.79 10.62
CA GLN A 582 -3.72 9.20 10.45
C GLN A 582 -2.53 10.11 10.77
N ASP A 583 -2.07 10.87 9.77
CA ASP A 583 -0.81 11.60 9.80
C ASP A 583 0.36 10.70 10.31
N ALA A 584 1.02 11.10 11.40
CA ALA A 584 2.11 10.37 12.03
C ALA A 584 1.68 9.57 13.27
N THR A 585 0.43 9.11 13.29
CA THR A 585 -0.15 8.23 14.32
C THR A 585 -0.73 6.97 13.68
N VAL A 586 -0.31 5.81 14.16
CA VAL A 586 -0.91 4.51 13.82
C VAL A 586 -1.79 4.06 14.98
N LYS A 587 -3.06 3.81 14.71
CA LYS A 587 -3.97 3.14 15.65
C LYS A 587 -3.96 1.64 15.38
N VAL A 588 -3.95 0.85 16.45
CA VAL A 588 -4.13 -0.60 16.40
C VAL A 588 -5.41 -0.94 17.16
N HIS A 589 -6.31 -1.64 16.48
CA HIS A 589 -7.65 -1.94 16.95
C HIS A 589 -7.80 -3.45 17.14
N GLY A 590 -7.95 -3.88 18.40
CA GLY A 590 -8.18 -5.29 18.71
C GLY A 590 -9.53 -5.83 18.21
N CYS A 591 -9.80 -7.10 18.51
CA CYS A 591 -11.01 -7.82 18.14
C CYS A 591 -11.81 -8.35 19.36
N ASP A 592 -12.76 -9.27 19.11
CA ASP A 592 -13.59 -9.96 20.14
C ASP A 592 -12.90 -11.26 20.66
N ALA A 593 -11.61 -11.45 20.36
CA ALA A 593 -10.83 -12.65 20.67
C ALA A 593 -9.41 -12.26 21.14
N GLY A 594 -8.67 -13.24 21.68
CA GLY A 594 -7.33 -13.01 22.24
C GLY A 594 -6.32 -12.55 21.18
N ASP A 595 -5.86 -11.31 21.27
CA ASP A 595 -4.92 -10.69 20.34
C ASP A 595 -3.46 -10.79 20.83
N ASP A 596 -2.53 -11.09 19.92
CA ASP A 596 -1.09 -11.14 20.17
C ASP A 596 -0.35 -10.08 19.34
N ILE A 597 0.27 -9.13 20.04
CA ILE A 597 0.87 -7.92 19.46
C ILE A 597 2.34 -7.80 19.84
N SER A 598 3.19 -7.56 18.84
CA SER A 598 4.60 -7.24 19.03
C SER A 598 4.97 -5.97 18.29
N LEU A 599 5.63 -5.03 18.97
CA LEU A 599 6.10 -3.77 18.41
C LEU A 599 7.61 -3.62 18.66
N GLN A 600 8.40 -3.79 17.61
CA GLN A 600 9.84 -3.52 17.64
C GLN A 600 10.12 -2.11 17.11
N LEU A 601 10.73 -1.26 17.93
CA LEU A 601 11.17 0.08 17.57
C LEU A 601 12.60 0.07 16.99
N GLY A 602 12.98 1.16 16.33
CA GLY A 602 14.22 1.24 15.54
C GLY A 602 14.03 2.06 14.25
N ALA A 603 14.96 1.93 13.29
CA ALA A 603 14.94 2.72 12.04
C ALA A 603 13.74 2.38 11.11
N THR A 604 13.27 1.15 11.18
CA THR A 604 11.93 0.73 10.78
C THR A 604 11.25 0.23 12.05
N HIS A 605 10.03 0.67 12.32
CA HIS A 605 9.18 0.09 13.35
C HIS A 605 8.45 -1.10 12.75
N VAL A 606 8.59 -2.27 13.36
CA VAL A 606 7.93 -3.51 12.93
C VAL A 606 6.80 -3.77 13.92
N LEU A 607 5.57 -3.63 13.46
CA LEU A 607 4.36 -3.97 14.21
C LEU A 607 3.82 -5.30 13.68
N THR A 608 3.66 -6.29 14.54
CA THR A 608 2.98 -7.55 14.23
C THR A 608 1.72 -7.66 15.07
N VAL A 609 0.58 -7.96 14.44
CA VAL A 609 -0.72 -8.18 15.09
C VAL A 609 -1.29 -9.50 14.58
N ASN A 610 -1.51 -10.47 15.47
CA ASN A 610 -1.98 -11.83 15.13
C ASN A 610 -1.18 -12.51 14.00
N GLY A 611 0.13 -12.23 13.95
CA GLY A 611 1.03 -12.76 12.93
C GLY A 611 1.01 -12.03 11.57
N VAL A 612 0.22 -10.96 11.40
CA VAL A 612 0.33 -10.02 10.26
C VAL A 612 1.34 -8.93 10.61
N GLN A 613 2.39 -8.81 9.80
CA GLN A 613 3.44 -7.79 10.00
C GLN A 613 3.13 -6.49 9.23
N TYR A 614 3.55 -5.35 9.77
CA TYR A 614 3.46 -4.02 9.17
C TYR A 614 4.75 -3.24 9.46
N ASP A 615 5.41 -2.76 8.40
CA ASP A 615 6.71 -2.06 8.48
C ASP A 615 6.53 -0.55 8.26
N PHE A 616 6.82 0.25 9.28
CA PHE A 616 6.73 1.71 9.23
C PHE A 616 8.11 2.37 9.31
N ALA A 617 8.41 3.34 8.45
CA ALA A 617 9.67 4.10 8.57
C ALA A 617 9.60 5.06 9.77
N ALA A 618 10.68 5.13 10.57
CA ALA A 618 10.71 5.91 11.82
C ALA A 618 10.55 7.43 11.65
N ASN A 619 10.65 7.95 10.42
CA ASN A 619 10.35 9.34 10.11
C ASN A 619 8.87 9.63 9.83
N ASP A 620 8.05 8.60 9.63
CA ASP A 620 6.64 8.74 9.21
C ASP A 620 5.65 8.40 10.33
N VAL A 621 6.08 7.77 11.42
CA VAL A 621 5.27 7.49 12.61
C VAL A 621 5.95 8.08 13.85
N SER A 622 5.18 8.77 14.69
CA SER A 622 5.63 9.38 15.95
C SER A 622 4.80 8.92 17.15
N ARG A 623 3.75 8.12 16.91
CA ARG A 623 2.83 7.62 17.91
C ARG A 623 2.18 6.31 17.46
N PHE A 624 2.13 5.33 18.35
CA PHE A 624 1.23 4.19 18.26
C PHE A 624 0.16 4.31 19.37
N GLU A 625 -1.11 4.16 19.01
CA GLU A 625 -2.25 4.07 19.95
C GLU A 625 -2.86 2.67 19.84
N LEU A 626 -2.70 1.84 20.86
CA LEU A 626 -3.20 0.46 20.88
C LEU A 626 -4.41 0.38 21.82
N SER A 627 -5.55 -0.05 21.31
CA SER A 627 -6.78 -0.18 22.08
C SER A 627 -7.45 -1.52 21.85
N ASP A 628 -7.53 -2.31 22.92
CA ASP A 628 -8.31 -3.54 22.97
C ASP A 628 -9.68 -3.33 23.63
N SER A 629 -10.59 -4.29 23.41
CA SER A 629 -11.91 -4.32 24.05
C SER A 629 -12.37 -5.69 24.56
N GLY A 630 -11.66 -6.78 24.26
CA GLY A 630 -11.78 -8.00 25.07
C GLY A 630 -11.35 -9.32 24.42
N GLY A 631 -10.17 -9.81 24.83
CA GLY A 631 -9.77 -11.19 24.64
C GLY A 631 -9.07 -11.77 25.88
N SER A 632 -7.75 -11.88 25.79
CA SER A 632 -6.80 -12.31 26.84
C SER A 632 -5.41 -11.91 26.36
N ASP A 633 -5.14 -10.61 26.34
CA ASP A 633 -4.39 -10.00 25.24
C ASP A 633 -2.92 -9.72 25.59
N THR A 634 -2.01 -10.03 24.65
CA THR A 634 -0.55 -9.97 24.85
C THR A 634 0.09 -8.85 24.04
N LEU A 635 0.88 -8.01 24.70
CA LEU A 635 1.63 -6.92 24.09
C LEU A 635 3.12 -6.98 24.46
N SER A 636 3.98 -7.15 23.46
CA SER A 636 5.43 -6.99 23.61
C SER A 636 5.92 -5.71 22.93
N ILE A 637 6.73 -4.91 23.63
CA ILE A 637 7.40 -3.72 23.07
C ILE A 637 8.91 -3.89 23.22
N THR A 638 9.66 -3.71 22.14
CA THR A 638 11.13 -3.56 22.18
C THR A 638 11.48 -2.12 21.83
N GLY A 639 12.19 -1.44 22.73
CA GLY A 639 12.68 -0.08 22.58
C GLY A 639 13.89 0.03 21.64
N THR A 640 14.76 1.01 21.88
CA THR A 640 15.83 1.39 20.94
C THR A 640 17.23 1.27 21.55
N ALA A 641 18.05 2.31 21.44
CA ALA A 641 19.39 2.44 22.04
C ALA A 641 19.58 3.87 22.58
N ALA A 642 18.51 4.41 23.18
CA ALA A 642 18.37 5.78 23.66
C ALA A 642 17.60 5.79 24.98
N ASP A 643 17.80 6.82 25.81
CA ASP A 643 17.16 6.95 27.12
C ASP A 643 15.61 6.88 27.03
N GLU A 644 15.01 5.85 27.62
CA GLU A 644 13.57 5.54 27.52
C GLU A 644 12.82 5.62 28.87
N GLU A 645 11.58 6.14 28.88
CA GLU A 645 10.71 6.22 30.09
C GLU A 645 9.38 5.48 29.85
N VAL A 646 9.06 4.55 30.76
CA VAL A 646 7.88 3.67 30.68
C VAL A 646 7.04 3.73 31.95
N SER A 647 5.72 3.85 31.81
CA SER A 647 4.75 4.04 32.89
C SER A 647 3.62 3.01 32.78
N PHE A 648 3.75 1.90 33.51
CA PHE A 648 2.75 0.84 33.60
C PHE A 648 1.63 1.18 34.58
N ALA A 649 0.44 0.66 34.33
CA ALA A 649 -0.66 0.49 35.28
C ALA A 649 -1.37 -0.85 34.97
N PRO A 650 -2.33 -1.32 35.78
CA PRO A 650 -3.12 -2.49 35.42
C PRO A 650 -3.73 -2.34 34.01
N GLN A 651 -3.52 -3.36 33.17
CA GLN A 651 -3.95 -3.44 31.77
C GLN A 651 -3.59 -2.23 30.87
N SER A 652 -2.49 -1.50 31.17
CA SER A 652 -2.10 -0.32 30.37
C SER A 652 -0.62 0.09 30.52
N VAL A 653 -0.05 0.65 29.45
CA VAL A 653 1.32 1.20 29.43
C VAL A 653 1.42 2.49 28.59
N GLU A 654 2.20 3.44 29.10
CA GLU A 654 2.72 4.59 28.36
C GLU A 654 4.24 4.37 28.16
N PHE A 655 4.75 4.41 26.93
CA PHE A 655 6.18 4.35 26.58
C PHE A 655 6.60 5.63 25.85
N LEU A 656 7.78 6.17 26.17
CA LEU A 656 8.37 7.36 25.53
C LEU A 656 9.88 7.14 25.28
N GLY A 657 10.31 7.18 24.02
CA GLY A 657 11.70 6.91 23.60
C GLY A 657 11.99 7.41 22.18
N ASP A 658 13.23 7.78 21.86
CA ASP A 658 13.73 8.27 20.55
C ASP A 658 12.81 9.21 19.71
N GLY A 659 11.90 9.93 20.37
CA GLY A 659 10.90 10.81 19.73
C GLY A 659 9.57 10.16 19.36
N ILE A 660 9.38 8.86 19.62
CA ILE A 660 8.11 8.14 19.51
C ILE A 660 7.42 7.94 20.87
N ALA A 661 6.09 7.83 20.83
CA ALA A 661 5.26 7.44 21.97
C ALA A 661 4.45 6.17 21.65
N VAL A 662 4.27 5.30 22.63
CA VAL A 662 3.29 4.18 22.56
C VAL A 662 2.34 4.30 23.74
N GLU A 663 1.04 4.27 23.46
CA GLU A 663 -0.03 4.35 24.44
C GLU A 663 -0.96 3.16 24.24
N ALA A 664 -0.92 2.19 25.17
CA ALA A 664 -1.64 0.92 25.03
C ALA A 664 -2.57 0.65 26.21
N ASN A 665 -3.80 0.20 25.92
CA ASN A 665 -4.85 -0.04 26.91
C ASN A 665 -5.65 -1.30 26.54
N GLY A 666 -5.88 -2.18 27.52
CA GLY A 666 -6.70 -3.39 27.40
C GLY A 666 -5.97 -4.69 27.78
N TYR A 667 -4.66 -4.75 27.54
CA TYR A 667 -3.85 -5.96 27.56
C TYR A 667 -3.61 -6.59 28.95
N GLU A 668 -3.94 -7.87 29.12
CA GLU A 668 -3.62 -8.64 30.32
C GLU A 668 -2.12 -8.83 30.54
N SER A 669 -1.32 -8.97 29.48
CA SER A 669 0.14 -9.17 29.58
C SER A 669 0.90 -8.14 28.77
N ILE A 670 1.79 -7.37 29.42
CA ILE A 670 2.56 -6.30 28.79
C ILE A 670 4.04 -6.47 29.12
N ASP A 671 4.86 -6.89 28.16
CA ASP A 671 6.29 -7.11 28.31
C ASP A 671 7.09 -6.09 27.50
N VAL A 672 7.75 -5.15 28.18
CA VAL A 672 8.57 -4.10 27.56
C VAL A 672 10.06 -4.37 27.80
N THR A 673 10.87 -4.26 26.74
CA THR A 673 12.34 -4.31 26.82
C THR A 673 12.92 -2.96 26.39
N GLY A 674 13.92 -2.44 27.11
CA GLY A 674 14.64 -1.23 26.72
C GLY A 674 15.43 -1.44 25.42
N GLY A 675 16.58 -2.10 25.50
CA GLY A 675 17.50 -2.29 24.35
C GLY A 675 18.79 -1.46 24.46
N GLY A 676 18.82 -0.52 25.41
CA GLY A 676 20.03 -0.02 26.04
C GLY A 676 20.25 1.48 25.90
N GLY A 677 19.88 2.25 26.93
CA GLY A 677 20.12 3.68 27.05
C GLY A 677 20.50 4.10 28.48
N TYR A 678 19.55 4.72 29.16
CA TYR A 678 19.51 4.87 30.62
C TYR A 678 18.04 4.85 31.03
N ASP A 679 17.51 3.65 31.22
CA ASP A 679 16.10 3.40 30.95
C ASP A 679 15.29 3.26 32.24
N GLN A 680 14.08 3.84 32.26
CA GLN A 680 13.32 4.08 33.49
C GLN A 680 11.91 3.45 33.44
N ALA A 681 11.68 2.40 34.24
CA ALA A 681 10.39 1.71 34.36
C ALA A 681 9.63 2.09 35.65
N GLY A 682 8.42 2.62 35.48
CA GLY A 682 7.55 3.08 36.56
C GLY A 682 6.25 2.28 36.68
N PHE A 683 6.12 1.50 37.75
CA PHE A 683 4.94 0.64 37.98
C PHE A 683 3.93 1.26 38.95
N LYS A 684 2.67 0.83 38.83
CA LYS A 684 1.51 1.17 39.68
C LYS A 684 0.72 -0.12 39.94
N ASP A 685 0.27 -0.30 41.17
CA ASP A 685 -0.55 -1.44 41.63
C ASP A 685 -2.05 -1.31 41.29
N SER A 686 -2.76 -2.40 41.52
CA SER A 686 -4.21 -2.54 41.50
C SER A 686 -4.84 -2.25 42.88
N ALA A 687 -6.08 -2.67 43.10
CA ALA A 687 -6.76 -2.54 44.40
C ALA A 687 -7.10 -3.93 45.00
N GLY A 688 -6.25 -4.92 44.69
CA GLY A 688 -6.20 -6.25 45.28
C GLY A 688 -4.75 -6.64 45.54
N ASP A 689 -4.53 -7.85 46.02
CA ASP A 689 -3.20 -8.34 46.43
C ASP A 689 -2.31 -8.54 45.19
N ASP A 690 -1.29 -7.69 45.01
CA ASP A 690 -0.33 -7.76 43.89
C ASP A 690 1.04 -8.35 44.32
N HIS A 691 1.77 -8.91 43.37
CA HIS A 691 3.07 -9.56 43.56
C HIS A 691 4.11 -9.06 42.55
N LEU A 692 5.23 -8.56 43.07
CA LEU A 692 6.41 -8.12 42.32
C LEU A 692 7.50 -9.20 42.36
N ILE A 693 8.04 -9.56 41.20
CA ILE A 693 9.31 -10.28 41.06
C ILE A 693 10.28 -9.36 40.32
N ALA A 694 11.49 -9.12 40.85
CA ALA A 694 12.49 -8.30 40.17
C ALA A 694 13.92 -8.80 40.41
N ASP A 695 14.82 -8.56 39.46
CA ASP A 695 16.26 -8.72 39.61
C ASP A 695 17.01 -7.65 38.77
N ALA A 696 18.34 -7.75 38.71
CA ALA A 696 19.18 -6.82 37.95
C ALA A 696 18.99 -6.84 36.41
N SER A 697 18.09 -7.67 35.88
CA SER A 697 17.79 -7.82 34.45
C SER A 697 16.33 -7.53 34.07
N ALA A 698 15.37 -7.85 34.95
CA ALA A 698 13.95 -7.60 34.70
C ALA A 698 13.14 -7.37 35.98
N ALA A 699 11.94 -6.79 35.83
CA ALA A 699 10.95 -6.65 36.90
C ALA A 699 9.53 -6.84 36.37
N THR A 700 8.79 -7.80 36.94
CA THR A 700 7.39 -8.09 36.64
C THR A 700 6.53 -7.75 37.86
N LEU A 701 5.54 -6.86 37.69
CA LEU A 701 4.45 -6.66 38.64
C LEU A 701 3.19 -7.35 38.11
N SER A 702 2.65 -8.27 38.90
CA SER A 702 1.50 -9.10 38.56
C SER A 702 0.37 -8.97 39.59
N GLY A 703 -0.87 -9.13 39.14
CA GLY A 703 -2.07 -9.16 39.96
C GLY A 703 -3.12 -10.09 39.36
N SER A 704 -4.33 -10.12 39.91
CA SER A 704 -5.35 -11.12 39.53
C SER A 704 -5.86 -11.06 38.08
N VAL A 705 -5.55 -9.98 37.35
CA VAL A 705 -6.02 -9.70 35.97
C VAL A 705 -4.97 -8.98 35.09
N PHE A 706 -3.70 -8.91 35.52
CA PHE A 706 -2.64 -8.28 34.73
C PHE A 706 -1.25 -8.81 35.08
N SER A 707 -0.32 -8.77 34.13
CA SER A 707 1.11 -9.04 34.30
C SER A 707 1.91 -8.05 33.47
N ASN A 708 2.65 -7.16 34.13
CA ASN A 708 3.43 -6.12 33.46
C ASN A 708 4.93 -6.36 33.73
N THR A 709 5.75 -6.52 32.71
CA THR A 709 7.21 -6.72 32.80
C THR A 709 7.99 -5.58 32.15
N ALA A 710 9.09 -5.19 32.79
CA ALA A 710 10.13 -4.34 32.22
C ALA A 710 11.48 -5.09 32.26
N SER A 711 12.14 -5.26 31.12
CA SER A 711 13.44 -5.94 30.99
C SER A 711 14.50 -4.99 30.40
N ASP A 712 15.76 -5.10 30.84
CA ASP A 712 16.85 -4.22 30.40
C ASP A 712 16.60 -2.73 30.74
N PHE A 713 16.34 -2.45 32.03
CA PHE A 713 16.07 -1.10 32.57
C PHE A 713 16.99 -0.74 33.75
N ASP A 714 17.78 0.33 33.64
CA ASP A 714 18.68 0.82 34.71
C ASP A 714 17.94 1.26 35.99
N TYR A 715 16.69 1.72 35.89
CA TYR A 715 15.95 2.26 37.03
C TYR A 715 14.49 1.81 37.08
N VAL A 716 14.18 0.94 38.03
CA VAL A 716 12.84 0.37 38.22
C VAL A 716 12.18 0.93 39.49
N LYS A 717 10.91 1.31 39.42
CA LYS A 717 10.25 2.15 40.43
C LYS A 717 8.78 1.79 40.66
N ILE A 718 8.57 0.85 41.57
CA ILE A 718 7.26 0.27 41.90
C ILE A 718 6.60 1.02 43.05
N LYS A 719 5.26 1.05 43.07
CA LYS A 719 4.45 1.69 44.11
C LYS A 719 3.21 0.83 44.35
N ALA A 720 3.08 0.26 45.54
CA ALA A 720 1.91 -0.46 46.04
C ALA A 720 1.10 0.46 46.97
N LYS A 721 0.09 1.16 46.45
CA LYS A 721 -0.51 2.34 47.11
C LYS A 721 -2.01 2.57 46.82
N TYR A 722 -2.63 1.72 46.03
CA TYR A 722 -4.08 1.57 45.83
C TYR A 722 -4.61 0.38 46.65
N GLY A 723 -3.81 -0.68 46.80
CA GLY A 723 -3.69 -1.51 48.00
C GLY A 723 -4.39 -2.86 48.00
N GLY A 724 -3.65 -3.87 48.47
CA GLY A 724 -4.12 -5.20 48.85
C GLY A 724 -3.43 -5.69 50.13
N PHE A 725 -2.83 -6.88 50.06
CA PHE A 725 -1.63 -7.26 50.82
C PHE A 725 -0.50 -7.50 49.81
N ASP A 726 0.38 -6.51 49.67
CA ASP A 726 1.26 -6.42 48.51
C ASP A 726 2.66 -6.99 48.81
N THR A 727 3.15 -7.88 47.95
CA THR A 727 4.38 -8.68 48.17
C THR A 727 5.44 -8.44 47.09
N ALA A 728 6.73 -8.54 47.45
CA ALA A 728 7.84 -8.32 46.52
C ALA A 728 9.05 -9.22 46.78
N ASP A 729 9.45 -10.00 45.79
CA ASP A 729 10.67 -10.82 45.77
C ASP A 729 11.72 -10.13 44.86
N ILE A 730 12.90 -9.83 45.41
CA ILE A 730 13.94 -9.04 44.72
C ILE A 730 15.30 -9.77 44.75
N GLY A 731 15.83 -10.13 43.58
CA GLY A 731 17.20 -10.63 43.39
C GLY A 731 18.22 -9.50 43.17
N ASP A 732 19.50 -9.80 43.45
CA ASP A 732 20.63 -8.91 43.19
C ASP A 732 21.31 -9.18 41.83
N SER A 733 22.50 -8.59 41.63
CA SER A 733 23.46 -9.03 40.63
C SER A 733 24.59 -9.84 41.29
N ALA A 734 25.41 -10.54 40.50
CA ALA A 734 26.62 -11.18 41.00
C ALA A 734 27.78 -10.19 41.28
N GLY A 735 27.44 -9.01 41.82
CA GLY A 735 28.30 -7.85 42.04
C GLY A 735 28.68 -7.63 43.52
N ASP A 736 28.88 -6.38 43.91
CA ASP A 736 28.93 -5.97 45.33
C ASP A 736 27.81 -4.93 45.50
N ASP A 737 26.62 -5.36 45.91
CA ASP A 737 25.39 -4.56 45.84
C ASP A 737 24.92 -4.02 47.20
N GLN A 738 24.02 -3.02 47.19
CA GLN A 738 23.58 -2.30 48.40
C GLN A 738 22.05 -2.24 48.55
N LEU A 739 21.57 -2.59 49.74
CA LEU A 739 20.15 -2.62 50.10
C LEU A 739 19.80 -1.55 51.16
N GLU A 740 18.97 -0.57 50.81
CA GLU A 740 18.44 0.47 51.73
C GLU A 740 16.94 0.28 52.01
N ALA A 741 16.60 -0.21 53.21
CA ALA A 741 15.24 -0.63 53.58
C ALA A 741 14.61 0.19 54.73
N ASN A 742 13.30 0.47 54.64
CA ASN A 742 12.46 1.11 55.67
C ASN A 742 10.96 0.98 55.32
N TRP A 743 10.08 1.22 56.29
CA TRP A 743 8.60 1.15 56.18
C TRP A 743 7.90 1.90 55.02
N LYS A 744 8.62 2.64 54.17
CA LYS A 744 8.06 3.28 52.97
C LYS A 744 8.67 2.81 51.65
N LYS A 745 9.91 2.32 51.69
CA LYS A 745 10.64 1.90 50.49
C LYS A 745 11.73 0.88 50.84
N THR A 746 11.90 -0.05 49.93
CA THR A 746 13.11 -0.85 49.79
C THR A 746 13.80 -0.38 48.52
N VAL A 747 15.12 -0.22 48.57
CA VAL A 747 15.95 0.08 47.39
C VAL A 747 17.08 -0.90 47.35
N LEU A 748 17.18 -1.66 46.27
CA LEU A 748 18.38 -2.43 45.93
C LEU A 748 19.09 -1.68 44.79
N SER A 749 20.40 -1.46 44.91
CA SER A 749 21.18 -0.72 43.93
C SER A 749 22.56 -1.33 43.76
N GLY A 750 22.98 -1.50 42.50
CA GLY A 750 24.23 -2.13 42.15
C GLY A 750 24.93 -1.48 40.95
N ALA A 751 25.79 -2.25 40.29
CA ALA A 751 26.60 -1.76 39.17
C ALA A 751 25.80 -1.67 37.85
N GLY A 752 24.97 -0.62 37.74
CA GLY A 752 24.16 -0.32 36.54
C GLY A 752 22.65 -0.52 36.70
N TYR A 753 22.17 -0.76 37.92
CA TYR A 753 20.73 -0.91 38.19
C TYR A 753 20.33 -0.33 39.57
N GLU A 754 19.13 0.22 39.69
CA GLU A 754 18.47 0.55 40.97
C GLU A 754 16.97 0.15 40.92
N ILE A 755 16.57 -0.79 41.79
CA ILE A 755 15.18 -1.25 41.97
C ILE A 755 14.61 -0.59 43.22
N MET A 756 13.53 0.16 43.08
CA MET A 756 12.88 0.93 44.15
C MET A 756 11.42 0.50 44.35
N ALA A 757 11.21 -0.53 45.16
CA ALA A 757 9.89 -0.94 45.66
C ALA A 757 9.39 0.03 46.75
N LYS A 758 8.09 0.35 46.77
CA LYS A 758 7.49 1.27 47.76
C LYS A 758 6.15 0.79 48.25
N PHE A 759 5.96 0.94 49.57
CA PHE A 759 4.70 0.74 50.29
C PHE A 759 4.10 -0.69 50.28
N PHE A 760 4.85 -1.68 49.75
CA PHE A 760 4.57 -3.11 49.94
C PHE A 760 4.51 -3.50 51.43
N ASP A 761 3.69 -4.50 51.76
CA ASP A 761 3.53 -5.02 53.12
C ASP A 761 4.60 -6.06 53.48
N GLN A 762 5.07 -6.82 52.49
CA GLN A 762 6.18 -7.79 52.64
C GLN A 762 7.18 -7.63 51.49
N VAL A 763 8.48 -7.62 51.80
CA VAL A 763 9.56 -7.57 50.80
C VAL A 763 10.67 -8.54 51.17
N GLU A 764 10.93 -9.54 50.33
CA GLU A 764 12.08 -10.45 50.44
C GLU A 764 13.15 -10.07 49.42
N VAL A 765 14.40 -9.95 49.86
CA VAL A 765 15.55 -9.60 49.01
C VAL A 765 16.62 -10.68 49.14
N THR A 766 17.06 -11.28 48.04
CA THR A 766 17.99 -12.42 48.07
C THR A 766 19.28 -12.08 47.33
N SER A 767 20.41 -12.13 48.05
CA SER A 767 21.74 -12.04 47.44
C SER A 767 22.16 -13.38 46.83
N SER A 768 22.76 -13.34 45.65
CA SER A 768 23.15 -14.50 44.85
C SER A 768 24.66 -14.74 44.85
N ALA A 769 25.47 -13.69 44.75
CA ALA A 769 26.93 -13.72 44.95
C ALA A 769 27.54 -12.31 45.02
N GLY A 770 27.95 -11.89 46.21
CA GLY A 770 28.66 -10.61 46.41
C GLY A 770 29.29 -10.45 47.78
N ASN A 771 29.64 -9.21 48.14
CA ASN A 771 30.00 -8.79 49.50
C ASN A 771 28.95 -7.79 50.04
N ASP A 772 27.68 -8.16 49.89
CA ASP A 772 26.56 -7.23 49.86
C ASP A 772 26.20 -6.64 51.24
N GLU A 773 25.88 -5.34 51.27
CA GLU A 773 25.55 -4.61 52.50
C GLU A 773 24.07 -4.20 52.57
N ALA A 774 23.33 -4.70 53.57
CA ALA A 774 21.95 -4.29 53.87
C ALA A 774 21.86 -3.29 55.03
N CYS A 775 21.12 -2.20 54.85
CA CYS A 775 20.91 -1.14 55.84
C CYS A 775 19.40 -0.87 56.07
N PHE A 776 18.89 -1.35 57.22
CA PHE A 776 17.50 -1.21 57.64
C PHE A 776 17.32 -0.03 58.59
N LYS A 777 16.22 0.73 58.43
CA LYS A 777 16.02 2.02 59.12
C LYS A 777 14.60 2.15 59.68
N GLY A 778 14.44 2.00 60.99
CA GLY A 778 13.13 1.95 61.68
C GLY A 778 12.22 3.17 61.52
N ASP A 779 10.93 3.00 61.87
CA ASP A 779 9.88 4.04 61.75
C ASP A 779 9.82 4.98 62.97
N GLY A 780 10.28 4.52 64.13
CA GLY A 780 10.19 5.22 65.43
C GLY A 780 9.14 4.64 66.39
N GLY A 781 8.42 3.60 65.98
CA GLY A 781 7.49 2.79 66.73
C GLY A 781 8.19 1.84 67.70
N SER A 782 8.17 0.53 67.43
CA SER A 782 8.92 -0.46 68.22
C SER A 782 9.26 -1.68 67.38
N ASP A 783 10.44 -1.63 66.76
CA ASP A 783 10.85 -2.53 65.68
C ASP A 783 11.29 -3.92 66.18
N MET A 784 11.33 -4.91 65.28
CA MET A 784 11.96 -6.22 65.50
C MET A 784 13.04 -6.46 64.44
N PHE A 785 14.19 -6.97 64.86
CA PHE A 785 15.27 -7.45 63.99
C PHE A 785 15.62 -8.88 64.40
N THR A 786 15.55 -9.82 63.46
CA THR A 786 15.89 -11.22 63.68
C THR A 786 16.96 -11.61 62.67
N ALA A 787 18.17 -11.90 63.14
CA ALA A 787 19.31 -12.20 62.28
C ALA A 787 19.82 -13.62 62.51
N ARG A 788 19.89 -14.40 61.44
CA ARG A 788 20.51 -15.73 61.35
C ARG A 788 21.75 -15.66 60.45
N PRO A 789 22.54 -16.75 60.27
CA PRO A 789 23.67 -16.75 59.34
C PRO A 789 23.29 -16.64 57.87
N THR A 790 22.06 -17.02 57.50
CA THR A 790 21.57 -17.11 56.12
C THR A 790 20.54 -16.04 55.75
N ASP A 791 19.88 -15.46 56.74
CA ASP A 791 18.67 -14.66 56.56
C ASP A 791 18.49 -13.66 57.70
N VAL A 792 17.97 -12.47 57.35
CA VAL A 792 17.79 -11.35 58.28
C VAL A 792 16.43 -10.70 58.03
N MET A 793 15.55 -10.77 59.03
CA MET A 793 14.18 -10.26 58.98
C MET A 793 14.02 -9.01 59.86
N PHE A 794 13.44 -7.94 59.30
CA PHE A 794 13.20 -6.68 59.98
C PHE A 794 11.72 -6.26 59.88
N GLU A 795 11.01 -6.30 61.01
CA GLU A 795 9.64 -5.80 61.16
C GLU A 795 9.68 -4.30 61.53
N THR A 796 9.11 -3.41 60.71
CA THR A 796 9.06 -1.98 61.01
C THR A 796 7.83 -1.28 60.41
N GLY A 797 7.18 -0.41 61.19
CA GLY A 797 6.01 0.37 60.74
C GLY A 797 4.76 -0.43 60.32
N GLY A 798 4.80 -1.77 60.40
CA GLY A 798 3.77 -2.68 59.89
C GLY A 798 4.22 -3.53 58.68
N VAL A 799 5.39 -3.22 58.11
CA VAL A 799 6.00 -3.93 56.98
C VAL A 799 7.01 -4.97 57.48
N GLU A 800 7.06 -6.14 56.84
CA GLU A 800 8.11 -7.15 57.03
C GLU A 800 9.12 -7.08 55.88
N ILE A 801 10.42 -7.04 56.20
CA ILE A 801 11.49 -6.99 55.19
C ILE A 801 12.52 -8.08 55.49
N VAL A 802 12.70 -9.03 54.58
CA VAL A 802 13.67 -10.13 54.66
C VAL A 802 14.85 -9.84 53.74
N ALA A 803 16.07 -10.16 54.19
CA ALA A 803 17.28 -10.13 53.38
C ALA A 803 18.06 -11.45 53.55
N ASN A 804 18.20 -12.22 52.48
CA ASN A 804 18.88 -13.51 52.45
C ASN A 804 20.30 -13.40 51.89
N ASN A 805 21.24 -14.18 52.44
CA ASN A 805 22.64 -14.33 52.05
C ASN A 805 23.54 -13.08 52.08
N PHE A 806 23.00 -11.88 52.36
CA PHE A 806 23.77 -10.65 52.50
C PHE A 806 24.95 -10.83 53.47
N ALA A 807 26.17 -10.66 52.97
CA ALA A 807 27.41 -10.82 53.73
C ALA A 807 27.46 -9.90 54.96
N ARG A 808 26.71 -8.79 54.93
CA ARG A 808 26.63 -7.83 56.01
C ARG A 808 25.25 -7.19 56.14
N THR A 809 24.75 -7.08 57.37
CA THR A 809 23.50 -6.36 57.66
C THR A 809 23.65 -5.40 58.83
N GLN A 810 22.99 -4.24 58.75
CA GLN A 810 22.88 -3.28 59.84
C GLN A 810 21.44 -2.76 59.96
N ALA A 811 20.78 -3.04 61.07
CA ALA A 811 19.51 -2.38 61.42
C ALA A 811 19.74 -1.22 62.38
N ILE A 812 19.07 -0.10 62.13
CA ILE A 812 19.14 1.13 62.91
C ILE A 812 17.75 1.44 63.47
N GLY A 813 17.57 1.18 64.77
CA GLY A 813 16.38 1.56 65.52
C GLY A 813 16.21 3.08 65.59
N LYS A 814 14.97 3.56 65.74
CA LYS A 814 14.68 5.00 65.81
C LYS A 814 13.71 5.40 66.90
N GLY A 815 13.36 4.51 67.83
CA GLY A 815 12.34 4.84 68.80
C GLY A 815 12.14 3.85 69.94
N GLY A 816 10.91 3.36 70.06
CA GLY A 816 10.28 3.00 71.33
C GLY A 816 11.02 1.97 72.18
N ARG A 817 11.02 0.70 71.76
CA ARG A 817 11.52 -0.45 72.55
C ARG A 817 12.00 -1.60 71.66
N ASP A 818 12.81 -1.23 70.69
CA ASP A 818 13.22 -2.08 69.58
C ASP A 818 13.94 -3.35 70.08
N LYS A 819 13.66 -4.48 69.42
CA LYS A 819 14.11 -5.82 69.81
C LYS A 819 14.98 -6.44 68.72
N ALA A 820 16.20 -6.85 69.06
CA ALA A 820 17.07 -7.66 68.21
C ALA A 820 17.17 -9.08 68.76
N GLU A 821 17.11 -10.10 67.91
CA GLU A 821 17.34 -11.50 68.25
C GLU A 821 18.31 -12.12 67.23
N PHE A 822 19.44 -12.63 67.72
CA PHE A 822 20.56 -13.11 66.91
C PHE A 822 20.78 -14.61 67.12
N TYR A 823 21.11 -15.31 66.03
CA TYR A 823 21.46 -16.73 66.00
C TYR A 823 22.84 -16.89 65.35
N ASP A 824 23.63 -17.82 65.87
CA ASP A 824 24.97 -18.15 65.37
C ASP A 824 24.94 -19.21 64.25
N SER A 825 26.14 -19.54 63.76
CA SER A 825 26.40 -20.64 62.83
C SER A 825 26.97 -21.87 63.55
N ALA A 826 27.29 -22.93 62.80
CA ALA A 826 27.97 -24.12 63.32
C ALA A 826 29.51 -23.98 63.31
N ALA A 827 30.02 -22.78 63.62
CA ALA A 827 31.43 -22.41 63.62
C ALA A 827 31.71 -21.31 64.66
N ASP A 828 32.96 -21.20 65.11
CA ASP A 828 33.40 -20.27 66.17
C ASP A 828 33.05 -18.79 65.88
N ASP A 829 31.95 -18.30 66.45
CA ASP A 829 31.41 -16.95 66.17
C ASP A 829 31.70 -15.93 67.30
N VAL A 830 31.72 -14.64 66.94
CA VAL A 830 32.15 -13.54 67.83
C VAL A 830 31.08 -12.46 67.96
N VAL A 831 30.63 -12.23 69.20
CA VAL A 831 29.58 -11.25 69.52
C VAL A 831 30.16 -10.10 70.33
N THR A 832 29.87 -8.87 69.92
CA THR A 832 30.17 -7.64 70.68
C THR A 832 28.88 -6.92 71.01
N ALA A 833 28.55 -6.82 72.30
CA ALA A 833 27.33 -6.17 72.78
C ALA A 833 27.66 -4.94 73.62
N THR A 834 27.21 -3.77 73.18
CA THR A 834 27.45 -2.47 73.82
C THR A 834 26.13 -1.79 74.21
N LYS A 835 26.21 -0.51 74.60
CA LYS A 835 25.04 0.37 74.82
C LYS A 835 24.53 1.04 73.53
N GLU A 836 25.29 0.98 72.44
CA GLU A 836 25.06 1.68 71.16
C GLU A 836 24.70 0.69 70.05
N SER A 837 25.34 -0.48 70.01
CA SER A 837 24.96 -1.58 69.13
C SER A 837 25.22 -2.95 69.76
N THR A 838 24.55 -3.98 69.23
CA THR A 838 24.93 -5.39 69.41
C THR A 838 25.22 -5.97 68.04
N ARG A 839 26.35 -6.65 67.89
CA ARG A 839 26.86 -7.16 66.62
C ARG A 839 27.36 -8.59 66.78
N ILE A 840 27.01 -9.46 65.84
CA ILE A 840 27.59 -10.80 65.68
C ILE A 840 28.37 -10.85 64.38
N VAL A 841 29.56 -11.44 64.42
CA VAL A 841 30.44 -11.64 63.27
C VAL A 841 30.81 -13.12 63.23
N GLY A 842 30.57 -13.76 62.10
CA GLY A 842 30.83 -15.17 61.90
C GLY A 842 31.43 -15.50 60.54
N THR A 843 31.49 -16.79 60.22
CA THR A 843 32.04 -17.23 58.92
C THR A 843 31.02 -17.01 57.80
N GLY A 844 31.07 -15.83 57.18
CA GLY A 844 30.25 -15.44 56.03
C GLY A 844 29.18 -14.39 56.30
N PHE A 845 29.04 -13.91 57.55
CA PHE A 845 28.02 -12.93 57.92
C PHE A 845 28.53 -11.92 58.98
N ASP A 846 28.06 -10.68 58.87
CA ASP A 846 28.38 -9.57 59.78
C ASP A 846 27.09 -8.77 60.09
N ASN A 847 26.40 -9.13 61.18
CA ASN A 847 25.05 -8.64 61.48
C ASN A 847 25.05 -7.71 62.71
N GLU A 848 24.61 -6.46 62.57
CA GLU A 848 24.59 -5.43 63.60
C GLU A 848 23.20 -4.80 63.83
N ALA A 849 22.84 -4.61 65.10
CA ALA A 849 21.63 -3.90 65.52
C ALA A 849 22.01 -2.67 66.37
N VAL A 850 21.76 -1.47 65.85
CA VAL A 850 22.13 -0.15 66.42
C VAL A 850 20.94 0.53 67.09
N ASP A 851 21.17 1.07 68.30
CA ASP A 851 20.19 1.72 69.19
C ASP A 851 19.02 0.84 69.71
N PHE A 852 19.12 -0.49 69.57
CA PHE A 852 18.09 -1.43 70.06
C PHE A 852 18.02 -1.55 71.58
N TYR A 853 16.82 -1.38 72.16
CA TYR A 853 16.57 -1.49 73.61
C TYR A 853 16.81 -2.90 74.17
N LYS A 854 16.63 -3.96 73.37
CA LYS A 854 16.83 -5.36 73.83
C LYS A 854 17.47 -6.23 72.75
N ALA A 855 18.63 -6.80 73.04
CA ALA A 855 19.19 -7.94 72.30
C ALA A 855 18.92 -9.28 73.01
N LYS A 856 18.51 -10.31 72.26
CA LYS A 856 18.79 -11.72 72.56
C LYS A 856 19.91 -12.19 71.62
N VAL A 857 20.75 -13.11 72.09
CA VAL A 857 21.67 -13.88 71.27
C VAL A 857 21.60 -15.34 71.71
N PHE A 858 21.63 -16.27 70.77
CA PHE A 858 21.63 -17.71 70.99
C PHE A 858 22.85 -18.31 70.28
N ALA A 859 23.59 -19.17 70.98
CA ALA A 859 24.63 -20.00 70.38
C ALA A 859 24.12 -21.44 70.17
N SER A 860 24.87 -22.25 69.40
CA SER A 860 24.49 -23.60 69.03
C SER A 860 25.67 -24.60 69.05
N VAL A 861 26.59 -24.54 68.09
CA VAL A 861 27.72 -25.50 67.97
C VAL A 861 28.97 -24.83 67.39
N GLY A 862 29.76 -24.16 68.22
CA GLY A 862 31.07 -23.62 67.88
C GLY A 862 32.04 -23.65 69.07
N VAL A 863 32.80 -22.55 69.23
CA VAL A 863 33.54 -22.20 70.45
C VAL A 863 33.28 -20.72 70.71
N ASP A 864 32.05 -20.43 71.14
CA ASP A 864 31.44 -19.14 70.84
C ASP A 864 31.71 -18.08 71.90
N THR A 865 32.04 -16.87 71.43
CA THR A 865 32.60 -15.82 72.28
C THR A 865 31.73 -14.57 72.30
N VAL A 866 31.52 -13.99 73.48
CA VAL A 866 30.70 -12.78 73.62
C VAL A 866 31.24 -11.79 74.65
N ASP A 867 31.66 -10.62 74.15
CA ASP A 867 32.08 -9.46 74.93
C ASP A 867 30.85 -8.56 75.21
N ILE A 868 30.44 -8.46 76.48
CA ILE A 868 29.28 -7.67 76.91
C ILE A 868 29.76 -6.46 77.72
N TYR A 869 29.69 -5.28 77.12
CA TYR A 869 30.11 -4.02 77.73
C TYR A 869 29.01 -3.43 78.61
N ALA A 870 29.36 -3.14 79.87
CA ALA A 870 28.53 -2.41 80.82
C ALA A 870 28.40 -0.92 80.45
N THR A 871 27.34 -0.28 80.95
CA THR A 871 27.15 1.17 80.84
C THR A 871 27.90 1.91 81.95
N SER A 872 27.96 3.25 81.90
CA SER A 872 28.37 4.08 83.05
C SER A 872 27.26 4.24 84.11
N GLY A 873 26.36 3.27 84.21
CA GLY A 873 25.13 3.30 85.00
C GLY A 873 25.22 2.50 86.30
N VAL A 874 24.10 1.86 86.68
CA VAL A 874 24.06 0.84 87.73
C VAL A 874 23.39 -0.38 87.14
N ASP A 875 24.21 -1.33 86.73
CA ASP A 875 23.81 -2.44 85.90
C ASP A 875 23.67 -3.73 86.71
N LYS A 876 23.00 -4.71 86.10
CA LYS A 876 22.69 -6.01 86.69
C LYS A 876 23.17 -7.08 85.73
N PHE A 877 24.30 -7.69 86.07
CA PHE A 877 24.82 -8.84 85.33
C PHE A 877 24.44 -10.12 86.08
N LYS A 878 23.72 -11.02 85.42
CA LYS A 878 23.27 -12.29 85.98
C LYS A 878 23.73 -13.46 85.12
N THR A 879 24.23 -14.52 85.76
CA THR A 879 24.65 -15.77 85.13
C THR A 879 23.81 -16.96 85.59
N TRP A 880 23.72 -17.93 84.69
CA TRP A 880 23.19 -19.28 84.85
C TRP A 880 24.21 -20.27 84.25
N THR A 881 23.93 -21.56 84.28
CA THR A 881 24.80 -22.62 83.71
C THR A 881 24.95 -22.52 82.18
N ASP A 882 23.94 -21.93 81.55
CA ASP A 882 23.58 -21.98 80.12
C ASP A 882 23.28 -20.58 79.55
N ALA A 883 23.41 -19.52 80.35
CA ALA A 883 22.98 -18.17 79.95
C ALA A 883 23.65 -17.06 80.76
N ALA A 884 23.75 -15.89 80.15
CA ALA A 884 24.05 -14.65 80.86
C ALA A 884 23.14 -13.51 80.42
N LYS A 885 22.99 -12.51 81.29
CA LYS A 885 22.12 -11.35 81.04
C LYS A 885 22.67 -10.09 81.68
N LEU A 886 22.95 -9.08 80.87
CA LEU A 886 23.12 -7.71 81.32
C LEU A 886 21.77 -6.98 81.23
N LYS A 887 21.39 -6.27 82.29
CA LYS A 887 20.32 -5.27 82.24
C LYS A 887 20.80 -3.96 82.86
N SER A 888 20.84 -2.92 82.04
CA SER A 888 21.08 -1.54 82.47
C SER A 888 19.76 -0.77 82.62
N SER A 889 19.85 0.56 82.59
CA SER A 889 18.68 1.45 82.53
C SER A 889 18.16 1.69 81.10
N SER A 890 19.00 1.53 80.08
CA SER A 890 18.70 1.87 78.68
C SER A 890 18.70 0.70 77.71
N HIS A 891 19.43 -0.40 77.99
CA HIS A 891 19.43 -1.59 77.14
C HIS A 891 19.43 -2.90 77.96
N VAL A 892 19.10 -4.01 77.31
CA VAL A 892 19.08 -5.35 77.89
C VAL A 892 19.70 -6.34 76.90
N VAL A 893 20.79 -7.00 77.27
CA VAL A 893 21.43 -8.07 76.48
C VAL A 893 21.19 -9.39 77.22
N LYS A 894 20.67 -10.41 76.54
CA LYS A 894 20.62 -11.79 77.04
C LYS A 894 21.31 -12.71 76.03
N VAL A 895 22.29 -13.47 76.48
CA VAL A 895 22.98 -14.51 75.70
C VAL A 895 22.60 -15.89 76.25
N GLN A 896 22.64 -16.91 75.40
CA GLN A 896 22.38 -18.31 75.78
C GLN A 896 23.37 -19.24 75.07
N ASP A 897 23.80 -20.28 75.77
CA ASP A 897 24.62 -21.42 75.29
C ASP A 897 26.08 -21.13 74.86
N PHE A 898 26.53 -19.85 74.91
CA PHE A 898 27.93 -19.43 74.65
C PHE A 898 28.97 -20.03 75.62
N ASP A 899 30.10 -20.52 75.07
CA ASP A 899 31.27 -20.98 75.84
C ASP A 899 31.96 -19.87 76.64
N VAL A 900 32.16 -18.69 76.04
CA VAL A 900 32.99 -17.62 76.61
C VAL A 900 32.24 -16.29 76.71
N VAL A 901 31.56 -16.09 77.83
CA VAL A 901 30.93 -14.80 78.18
C VAL A 901 31.90 -13.91 78.96
N THR A 902 32.32 -12.79 78.37
CA THR A 902 33.20 -11.80 79.00
C THR A 902 32.43 -10.50 79.32
N PRO A 903 32.05 -10.25 80.58
CA PRO A 903 31.52 -8.94 80.98
C PRO A 903 32.66 -7.91 81.12
N ILE A 904 32.58 -6.80 80.37
CA ILE A 904 33.59 -5.75 80.32
C ILE A 904 33.05 -4.45 80.96
N GLY A 905 33.89 -3.77 81.72
CA GLY A 905 33.58 -2.43 82.26
C GLY A 905 32.80 -2.39 83.59
N LEU A 906 32.39 -3.53 84.14
CA LEU A 906 31.67 -3.59 85.43
C LEU A 906 32.44 -2.93 86.58
N ASP A 907 31.71 -2.19 87.42
CA ASP A 907 32.23 -1.30 88.46
C ASP A 907 31.70 -1.67 89.88
N GLY A 908 32.11 -0.93 90.91
CA GLY A 908 31.74 -1.21 92.31
C GLY A 908 30.28 -0.91 92.71
N ALA A 909 29.47 -0.32 91.83
CA ALA A 909 28.05 -0.07 92.02
C ALA A 909 27.15 -1.18 91.41
N ASP A 910 27.70 -1.96 90.47
CA ASP A 910 26.98 -2.99 89.73
C ASP A 910 26.59 -4.20 90.57
N LYS A 911 25.60 -4.95 90.08
CA LYS A 911 25.03 -6.11 90.78
C LYS A 911 25.23 -7.38 89.98
N LEU A 912 26.35 -8.02 90.28
CA LEU A 912 26.65 -9.41 89.93
C LEU A 912 25.73 -10.36 90.73
N ILE A 913 25.06 -11.27 90.02
CA ILE A 913 24.20 -12.32 90.59
C ILE A 913 24.51 -13.64 89.90
N ASP A 914 25.23 -14.53 90.57
CA ASP A 914 25.44 -15.91 90.11
C ASP A 914 24.28 -16.80 90.59
N THR A 915 23.80 -17.70 89.73
CA THR A 915 22.78 -18.71 90.06
C THR A 915 23.01 -20.08 89.41
N GLY A 916 24.15 -20.35 88.76
CA GLY A 916 24.39 -21.61 88.06
C GLY A 916 25.88 -21.96 87.94
N MET A 917 26.29 -23.02 88.66
CA MET A 917 27.60 -23.70 88.57
C MET A 917 28.88 -22.84 88.52
N SER A 918 29.22 -22.26 89.67
CA SER A 918 30.59 -22.15 90.19
C SER A 918 31.69 -21.58 89.27
N MET A 919 31.89 -20.26 89.41
CA MET A 919 33.05 -19.48 88.93
C MET A 919 34.46 -20.07 89.25
N SER A 920 34.57 -21.07 90.15
CA SER A 920 35.86 -21.71 90.49
C SER A 920 36.50 -22.42 89.30
N ALA A 921 35.71 -23.10 88.45
CA ALA A 921 36.25 -23.85 87.30
C ALA A 921 36.96 -22.92 86.30
N TYR A 922 36.40 -21.73 86.07
CA TYR A 922 36.97 -20.74 85.14
C TYR A 922 38.31 -20.15 85.64
N ILE A 923 38.43 -19.92 86.96
CA ILE A 923 39.67 -19.39 87.56
C ILE A 923 40.80 -20.42 87.48
N ASP A 924 40.51 -21.70 87.76
CA ASP A 924 41.50 -22.77 87.71
C ASP A 924 41.93 -23.06 86.26
N ALA A 925 40.98 -23.12 85.31
CA ALA A 925 41.27 -23.32 83.89
C ALA A 925 42.12 -22.18 83.29
N LYS A 926 41.82 -20.92 83.61
CA LYS A 926 42.58 -19.75 83.12
C LYS A 926 44.00 -19.71 83.70
N THR A 927 44.16 -20.14 84.95
CA THR A 927 45.48 -20.27 85.60
C THR A 927 46.31 -21.40 84.98
N ALA A 928 45.69 -22.54 84.65
CA ALA A 928 46.35 -23.65 83.97
C ALA A 928 46.75 -23.31 82.53
N SER A 929 45.87 -22.65 81.77
CA SER A 929 46.10 -22.24 80.38
C SER A 929 47.28 -21.28 80.24
N MET A 930 47.36 -20.24 81.09
CA MET A 930 48.48 -19.30 81.09
C MET A 930 49.83 -19.98 81.37
N ALA A 931 49.86 -20.96 82.28
CA ALA A 931 51.07 -21.74 82.57
C ALA A 931 51.45 -22.69 81.42
N LEU A 932 50.46 -23.22 80.68
CA LEU A 932 50.70 -24.10 79.53
C LEU A 932 51.29 -23.32 78.34
N ALA A 933 50.78 -22.12 78.07
CA ALA A 933 51.26 -21.25 76.99
C ALA A 933 52.72 -20.81 77.21
N GLU A 934 53.06 -20.34 78.42
CA GLU A 934 54.42 -19.86 78.73
C GLU A 934 55.49 -20.98 78.65
N VAL A 935 55.10 -22.23 78.90
CA VAL A 935 55.96 -23.42 78.69
C VAL A 935 56.04 -23.82 77.21
N ALA A 936 54.94 -23.74 76.44
CA ALA A 936 54.94 -24.06 75.02
C ALA A 936 55.87 -23.14 74.22
N THR A 937 55.80 -21.82 74.44
CA THR A 937 56.67 -20.83 73.76
C THR A 937 58.16 -21.03 74.08
N GLN A 938 58.51 -21.57 75.25
CA GLN A 938 59.90 -21.91 75.59
C GLN A 938 60.35 -23.26 75.00
N ALA A 939 59.44 -24.19 74.74
CA ALA A 939 59.76 -25.49 74.12
C ALA A 939 60.15 -25.33 72.64
N GLU A 940 59.48 -24.46 71.89
CA GLU A 940 59.79 -24.19 70.48
C GLU A 940 61.17 -23.54 70.29
N GLN A 941 61.56 -22.63 71.19
CA GLN A 941 62.89 -21.99 71.18
C GLN A 941 64.06 -22.96 71.46
N LEU A 942 63.79 -24.22 71.82
CA LEU A 942 64.81 -25.23 72.14
C LEU A 942 64.76 -26.48 71.24
N HIS A 943 63.93 -26.49 70.19
CA HIS A 943 63.89 -27.53 69.14
C HIS A 943 63.75 -28.98 69.63
N PHE A 944 62.87 -29.24 70.61
CA PHE A 944 62.51 -30.61 71.00
C PHE A 944 61.55 -31.27 69.99
N THR A 945 61.64 -32.60 69.85
CA THR A 945 60.76 -33.39 68.97
C THR A 945 59.48 -33.86 69.69
N SER A 946 58.41 -34.04 68.91
CA SER A 946 57.02 -34.20 69.40
C SER A 946 56.82 -35.26 70.49
N GLY A 947 57.46 -36.42 70.40
CA GLY A 947 57.27 -37.52 71.36
C GLY A 947 57.63 -37.20 72.82
N LEU A 948 58.46 -36.18 73.07
CA LEU A 948 58.77 -35.74 74.43
C LEU A 948 57.70 -34.82 75.03
N ILE A 949 56.95 -34.11 74.19
CA ILE A 949 55.91 -33.15 74.60
C ILE A 949 54.70 -33.90 75.20
N ASP A 950 54.25 -34.97 74.56
CA ASP A 950 53.11 -35.76 75.05
C ASP A 950 53.44 -36.53 76.34
N SER A 951 54.71 -36.88 76.54
CA SER A 951 55.20 -37.42 77.82
C SER A 951 55.10 -36.40 78.96
N LEU A 952 55.31 -35.10 78.67
CA LEU A 952 55.17 -34.03 79.67
C LEU A 952 53.69 -33.77 80.03
N LYS A 953 52.79 -33.75 79.03
CA LYS A 953 51.33 -33.59 79.24
C LYS A 953 50.79 -34.60 80.27
N CYS A 954 51.23 -35.86 80.16
CA CYS A 954 50.81 -36.97 81.02
C CYS A 954 51.23 -36.81 82.50
N VAL A 955 52.35 -36.13 82.78
CA VAL A 955 52.82 -35.87 84.16
C VAL A 955 52.09 -34.70 84.81
N ILE A 956 51.73 -33.68 84.03
CA ILE A 956 51.01 -32.51 84.52
C ILE A 956 49.56 -32.88 84.92
N SER A 957 48.85 -33.66 84.09
CA SER A 957 47.49 -34.11 84.39
C SER A 957 47.39 -34.94 85.68
N ALA A 958 48.44 -35.70 86.02
CA ALA A 958 48.48 -36.50 87.25
C ALA A 958 48.65 -35.67 88.54
N SER A 959 48.93 -34.37 88.43
CA SER A 959 49.30 -33.51 89.56
C SER A 959 48.16 -32.63 90.12
N VAL A 960 46.98 -32.65 89.49
CA VAL A 960 45.84 -31.73 89.79
C VAL A 960 44.78 -32.38 90.70
N GLY A 961 44.83 -33.70 90.92
CA GLY A 961 43.73 -34.49 91.48
C GLY A 961 43.48 -34.43 92.99
N ASP A 962 44.28 -33.72 93.79
CA ASP A 962 44.26 -33.80 95.26
C ASP A 962 44.31 -32.42 95.97
N LEU A 963 43.16 -31.73 96.06
CA LEU A 963 42.90 -30.69 97.08
C LEU A 963 41.45 -30.77 97.62
N PRO A 964 41.20 -30.46 98.91
CA PRO A 964 39.95 -30.84 99.57
C PRO A 964 38.87 -29.74 99.62
N THR A 965 37.60 -30.15 99.66
CA THR A 965 36.43 -29.28 99.82
C THR A 965 36.13 -28.96 101.30
N SER A 966 35.80 -27.70 101.60
CA SER A 966 35.17 -27.28 102.87
C SER A 966 34.49 -25.92 102.73
N ASP A 967 33.42 -25.69 103.49
CA ASP A 967 32.54 -24.50 103.39
C ASP A 967 33.21 -23.19 103.82
N ALA A 968 32.81 -22.06 103.20
CA ALA A 968 32.08 -20.99 103.89
C ALA A 968 31.92 -19.70 103.04
N THR A 969 30.80 -19.03 103.29
CA THR A 969 30.38 -17.73 102.75
C THR A 969 31.36 -16.56 102.96
N SER A 970 31.33 -15.62 102.00
CA SER A 970 31.92 -14.26 102.01
C SER A 970 33.43 -14.13 101.81
N TRP A 971 33.83 -13.29 100.85
CA TRP A 971 35.21 -12.91 100.58
C TRP A 971 35.35 -11.41 100.31
N THR A 972 36.40 -10.81 100.89
CA THR A 972 36.85 -9.44 100.64
C THR A 972 38.20 -9.46 99.92
N LEU A 973 38.59 -8.32 99.33
CA LEU A 973 39.57 -8.23 98.24
C LEU A 973 41.05 -8.02 98.70
N LYS A 974 41.99 -8.56 97.89
CA LYS A 974 43.44 -8.22 97.73
C LYS A 974 44.45 -8.74 98.78
N PRO A 975 45.78 -8.83 98.48
CA PRO A 975 46.49 -8.63 97.18
C PRO A 975 47.63 -9.64 96.79
N SER A 976 48.03 -9.57 95.51
CA SER A 976 49.40 -9.73 94.94
C SER A 976 49.96 -11.13 94.60
N THR A 977 50.73 -11.18 93.50
CA THR A 977 51.15 -12.37 92.73
C THR A 977 52.58 -12.86 92.99
N SER A 978 53.40 -12.13 93.74
CA SER A 978 54.85 -12.36 93.79
C SER A 978 55.29 -13.69 94.42
N ALA A 979 54.48 -14.31 95.28
CA ALA A 979 54.86 -15.49 96.06
C ALA A 979 54.78 -16.83 95.31
N VAL A 980 54.13 -16.87 94.13
CA VAL A 980 53.99 -18.11 93.34
C VAL A 980 55.19 -18.31 92.41
N HIS A 981 55.66 -17.24 91.78
CA HIS A 981 56.74 -17.26 90.79
C HIS A 981 58.06 -17.83 91.36
N GLU A 982 58.49 -17.34 92.53
CA GLU A 982 59.72 -17.77 93.22
C GLU A 982 59.75 -19.26 93.56
N ARG A 983 58.58 -19.92 93.69
CA ARG A 983 58.46 -21.33 94.06
C ARG A 983 58.52 -22.28 92.88
N LEU A 984 58.14 -21.84 91.67
CA LEU A 984 58.16 -22.64 90.45
C LEU A 984 59.56 -22.66 89.79
N SER A 985 60.25 -21.52 89.75
CA SER A 985 61.61 -21.43 89.18
C SER A 985 62.60 -22.39 89.84
N GLY A 986 62.43 -22.67 91.13
CA GLY A 986 63.29 -23.59 91.90
C GLY A 986 63.18 -25.07 91.50
N GLN A 987 62.08 -25.52 90.91
CA GLN A 987 61.89 -26.92 90.51
C GLN A 987 62.36 -27.21 89.09
N PHE A 988 62.29 -26.23 88.19
CA PHE A 988 62.80 -26.36 86.80
C PHE A 988 64.32 -26.60 86.76
N ALA A 989 65.09 -25.89 87.59
CA ALA A 989 66.55 -26.03 87.64
C ALA A 989 67.02 -27.45 88.00
N SER A 990 66.26 -28.17 88.83
CA SER A 990 66.56 -29.57 89.17
C SER A 990 66.27 -30.57 88.03
N LEU A 991 65.32 -30.27 87.14
CA LEU A 991 64.96 -31.14 86.02
C LEU A 991 65.99 -31.04 84.88
N GLN A 992 66.46 -29.81 84.60
CA GLN A 992 67.44 -29.52 83.56
C GLN A 992 68.78 -30.26 83.77
N ALA A 993 69.18 -30.48 85.04
CA ALA A 993 70.39 -31.20 85.40
C ALA A 993 70.32 -32.73 85.21
N ALA A 994 69.13 -33.32 85.13
CA ALA A 994 68.96 -34.77 84.97
C ALA A 994 69.08 -35.22 83.49
N ILE A 995 68.47 -34.45 82.58
CA ILE A 995 68.31 -34.81 81.16
C ILE A 995 69.65 -34.86 80.41
N GLN A 996 70.65 -34.09 80.84
CA GLN A 996 71.94 -33.96 80.15
C GLN A 996 72.91 -35.16 80.33
N THR A 997 72.41 -36.30 80.84
CA THR A 997 73.23 -37.49 81.18
C THR A 997 72.84 -38.77 80.42
N SER A 998 71.94 -38.70 79.44
CA SER A 998 71.21 -39.88 78.93
C SER A 998 71.17 -40.06 77.41
N PHE A 999 72.00 -39.34 76.65
CA PHE A 999 72.02 -39.40 75.17
C PHE A 999 73.43 -39.68 74.60
N GLU A 1000 73.89 -40.92 74.75
CA GLU A 1000 74.87 -41.56 73.85
C GLU A 1000 74.36 -42.98 73.49
N ASP A 1001 74.75 -43.47 72.31
CA ASP A 1001 74.44 -44.78 71.68
C ASP A 1001 73.01 -45.17 71.19
N GLU A 1002 72.80 -45.04 69.86
CA GLU A 1002 72.38 -46.10 68.88
C GLU A 1002 71.06 -46.96 69.07
N LYS A 1003 70.29 -47.43 68.05
CA LYS A 1003 70.27 -47.35 66.55
C LYS A 1003 68.96 -47.96 65.94
N PHE A 1004 68.69 -47.66 64.64
CA PHE A 1004 68.03 -48.49 63.57
C PHE A 1004 66.50 -48.82 63.49
N SER A 1005 65.82 -48.14 62.54
CA SER A 1005 65.07 -48.65 61.34
C SER A 1005 63.84 -49.61 61.33
N ALA A 1006 62.74 -49.11 60.70
CA ALA A 1006 61.92 -49.69 59.60
C ALA A 1006 60.97 -50.92 59.74
N PHE A 1007 59.69 -50.77 59.29
CA PHE A 1007 59.05 -51.56 58.20
C PHE A 1007 57.71 -50.94 57.68
N GLU A 1008 56.98 -51.63 56.77
CA GLU A 1008 55.95 -51.10 55.83
C GLU A 1008 54.47 -51.58 56.05
N GLN A 1009 53.51 -50.73 55.59
CA GLN A 1009 52.18 -50.88 54.91
C GLN A 1009 51.50 -52.28 54.61
N PRO A 1010 50.25 -52.39 54.04
CA PRO A 1010 49.05 -51.48 53.92
C PRO A 1010 47.61 -52.14 54.10
N SER A 1011 46.55 -51.31 54.01
CA SER A 1011 45.19 -51.48 53.37
C SER A 1011 44.23 -52.69 53.60
N LEU A 1012 42.91 -52.42 53.80
CA LEU A 1012 41.78 -52.84 52.90
C LEU A 1012 40.39 -52.24 53.29
N SER A 1013 39.32 -52.61 52.56
CA SER A 1013 37.88 -52.28 52.70
C SER A 1013 37.02 -53.56 52.46
N GLN A 1014 35.68 -53.68 52.29
CA GLN A 1014 34.43 -52.87 52.14
C GLN A 1014 33.22 -53.88 52.32
N ALA A 1015 31.89 -53.64 52.29
CA ALA A 1015 30.96 -52.50 52.15
C ALA A 1015 29.51 -52.88 52.66
N ILE A 1016 28.61 -51.89 52.82
CA ILE A 1016 27.13 -51.87 52.59
C ILE A 1016 26.22 -53.02 53.11
N SER A 1017 25.22 -52.68 53.96
CA SER A 1017 23.77 -52.96 53.71
C SER A 1017 22.82 -52.17 54.64
N GLN A 1018 21.56 -51.98 54.22
CA GLN A 1018 20.43 -51.29 54.90
C GLN A 1018 19.33 -52.33 55.30
N PRO A 1019 18.13 -52.01 55.87
CA PRO A 1019 17.44 -50.70 56.00
C PRO A 1019 16.74 -50.37 57.36
N ALA A 1020 16.17 -49.16 57.40
CA ALA A 1020 14.94 -48.71 58.09
C ALA A 1020 14.74 -48.90 59.62
N VAL A 1021 14.60 -47.75 60.30
CA VAL A 1021 13.62 -47.53 61.38
C VAL A 1021 12.85 -46.26 61.03
N ASP A 1022 11.54 -46.31 61.20
CA ASP A 1022 10.58 -45.22 60.98
C ASP A 1022 10.56 -44.29 62.21
N HIS A 1023 10.53 -42.98 62.00
CA HIS A 1023 10.59 -41.96 63.06
C HIS A 1023 9.38 -41.02 63.10
N ASP A 1024 8.46 -41.12 62.14
CA ASP A 1024 7.33 -40.18 61.96
C ASP A 1024 6.16 -40.51 62.93
N ALA A 1025 6.30 -41.57 63.72
CA ALA A 1025 5.31 -42.09 64.66
C ALA A 1025 5.48 -41.60 66.12
N ILE A 1026 6.23 -40.50 66.35
CA ILE A 1026 6.51 -39.96 67.69
C ILE A 1026 5.96 -38.53 67.87
N ASP A 1027 6.07 -37.66 66.88
CA ASP A 1027 5.64 -36.26 67.02
C ASP A 1027 4.11 -36.10 66.99
N ASP A 1028 3.43 -36.94 66.18
CA ASP A 1028 1.95 -37.09 66.12
C ASP A 1028 1.32 -37.49 67.48
N ALA A 1029 2.14 -37.92 68.45
CA ALA A 1029 1.73 -38.27 69.81
C ALA A 1029 1.92 -37.14 70.85
N PHE A 1030 2.64 -36.05 70.51
CA PHE A 1030 2.82 -34.89 71.39
C PHE A 1030 1.80 -33.78 71.14
N GLU A 1031 1.44 -33.53 69.88
CA GLU A 1031 0.56 -32.41 69.50
C GLU A 1031 -0.88 -32.56 70.07
N GLN A 1032 -1.35 -33.80 70.25
CA GLN A 1032 -2.63 -34.09 70.92
C GLN A 1032 -2.63 -33.85 72.45
N LEU A 1033 -1.48 -33.55 73.06
CA LEU A 1033 -1.38 -33.33 74.51
C LEU A 1033 -1.44 -31.84 74.92
N GLU A 1034 -0.99 -30.91 74.07
CA GLU A 1034 -1.04 -29.48 74.37
C GLU A 1034 -2.43 -28.86 74.11
N GLN A 1035 -3.16 -29.32 73.07
CA GLN A 1035 -4.54 -28.87 72.81
C GLN A 1035 -5.54 -29.20 73.95
N LEU A 1036 -5.18 -30.07 74.90
CA LEU A 1036 -5.98 -30.35 76.10
C LEU A 1036 -5.59 -29.52 77.33
N LEU A 1037 -4.57 -28.65 77.25
CA LEU A 1037 -4.07 -27.86 78.37
C LEU A 1037 -4.53 -26.39 78.35
N GLU A 1038 -4.76 -25.80 77.18
CA GLU A 1038 -5.23 -24.40 77.07
C GLU A 1038 -6.72 -24.22 77.37
N LEU A 1039 -7.53 -25.27 77.26
CA LEU A 1039 -8.97 -25.28 77.56
C LEU A 1039 -9.29 -25.35 79.09
N ALA A 1040 -8.41 -24.79 79.93
CA ALA A 1040 -8.46 -24.92 81.38
C ALA A 1040 -8.11 -23.64 82.17
N VAL A 1041 -7.93 -22.49 81.50
CA VAL A 1041 -7.58 -21.19 82.14
C VAL A 1041 -8.56 -20.05 81.83
N GLU A 1042 -9.36 -20.16 80.77
CA GLU A 1042 -10.62 -19.40 80.56
C GLU A 1042 -11.81 -20.36 80.34
#